data_AF-A0A8H6JCL1-F1
#
_entry.id   AF-A0A8H6JCL1-F1
#
_cell.length_a   1.000
_cell.length_b   1.000
_cell.length_c   1.000
_cell.angle_alpha   90.00
_cell.angle_beta   90.00
_cell.angle_gamma   90.00
#
_symmetry.space_group_name_H-M   'P 1'
#
loop_
_entity.id
_entity.type
_entity.pdbx_description
1 polymer ?
#
loop_
_entity_poly.entity_id
_entity_poly.type
_entity_poly.pdbx_seq_one_letter_code
_entity_poly.pdbx_strand_id
1 'polypeptide(L)'
;MKFSSTNLAILASTQFGTSSASSTCGVCSALARQLPEKVFLPNTTQYATSNIYWSDRQAEIHPACFITPESTEDVSTAIKILVSLSAPFTVKSGGHTAFDGGSNIQNGVTIDLAPLNHLNVSDDRQTVSIGPGNRWIDVSEALDPLGLAVVGGRVGMVGVSGLILGGGISYFSGRYGWACDNVHRFEVVLASGDVVYASPDENADLFWALRGSGGSNFGVVTNFDLASFEQGNIWLHNRLFPMAKSTELVPAFNELSLNGLPGDADGHTFLVMMYLAELGGYIIGDYLYHAQPPSDPQATPAVFASTATITGTLFNSTTVANVTTHIKALSEGNQNGGRKAWFGVSVYLGEGSSQLLQDIIPLYQERSEIVLATAASKNLTAMPMLVYQPITANILEQMQKNGGNALGLSPEAGPMVHIQVDTHWDAAELDEVVESSAADLVAKITRLAEERGLSAGYVYLNYADKNQDVYAGYGEESHARLREVAGKYDAEGSFRARQWDHLIPDFWSSVPPLFRIKVAEADDIEASYPLLASYATNPDAALTVNEFGIDTDRWPSRWFGFRTHDEALNDPARPVDDAAHQLLEDRARKLGLSQASTDSMLNALSWKKAHLLGQRPETPRGFREHNFEYACAAATLLLSFCKNITQVYWGQMGSCTALEEYLHKSNYGILPAESRALQQLEMARIMSVTNGLYRDTRTYRRSECLRELSYFHRLPRFANFVLDAFGDYQMHHEIFAPKSSSPSFKRIQMRRTGATGSVIGMLIRAPLNLEELVLSTGGLWLHEGDISLASLKGLHKSLLMQKDTLKVLDIDVGAGIWPRARGEGEIGWEDDADGPEGDEEWGWVLEDHAELRQNEYFAMDEALGGGPIYSHELPDTRPYGYTIGSFHDFHKLTHLSITLRAFMGPGLTFFPNANLTVKPPFRLFEVLPPNLEYLCFYDYDKGINAEIDDHVREFTEKKGELFPSLREVVGVDEKMPAGGTLYKDVGYGNNKESRLFQPVDPEFGWAVAI
;
A
#
# COMPACT_ATOMS: atom_id res chain seq x y z
N MET A 1 -34.64 51.04 29.62
CA MET A 1 -33.28 51.57 29.39
C MET A 1 -32.38 51.19 30.56
N LYS A 2 -31.40 50.31 30.33
CA LYS A 2 -30.15 50.15 31.10
C LYS A 2 -29.28 49.09 30.39
N PHE A 3 -28.00 49.39 30.27
CA PHE A 3 -26.95 48.55 29.69
C PHE A 3 -26.75 47.22 30.44
N SER A 4 -26.34 46.17 29.72
CA SER A 4 -25.40 45.15 30.22
C SER A 4 -24.64 44.53 29.04
N SER A 5 -23.37 44.25 29.32
CA SER A 5 -22.23 43.96 28.46
C SER A 5 -21.80 42.50 28.57
N THR A 6 -21.27 41.90 27.49
CA THR A 6 -19.94 41.24 27.45
C THR A 6 -19.62 40.68 26.06
N ASN A 7 -18.54 41.20 25.46
CA ASN A 7 -17.80 40.57 24.38
C ASN A 7 -16.78 39.59 25.01
N LEU A 8 -16.68 38.37 24.50
CA LEU A 8 -15.45 37.58 24.59
C LEU A 8 -15.17 36.96 23.21
N ALA A 9 -14.03 37.32 22.65
CA ALA A 9 -13.48 36.72 21.44
C ALA A 9 -13.07 35.27 21.73
N ILE A 10 -13.55 34.32 20.94
CA ILE A 10 -13.00 32.96 20.89
C ILE A 10 -12.05 32.93 19.69
N LEU A 11 -10.75 32.93 20.01
CA LEU A 11 -9.68 32.52 19.12
C LEU A 11 -9.92 31.04 18.74
N ALA A 12 -10.40 30.80 17.53
CA ALA A 12 -10.39 29.47 16.95
C ALA A 12 -8.93 29.11 16.64
N SER A 13 -8.35 28.27 17.50
CA SER A 13 -7.06 27.64 17.26
C SER A 13 -7.15 26.76 16.02
N THR A 14 -6.44 27.16 14.97
CA THR A 14 -6.14 26.32 13.80
C THR A 14 -5.40 25.07 14.26
N GLN A 15 -6.11 23.94 14.34
CA GLN A 15 -5.49 22.61 14.39
C GLN A 15 -4.93 22.32 13.00
N PHE A 16 -3.62 22.51 12.83
CA PHE A 16 -2.89 21.92 11.71
C PHE A 16 -2.83 20.41 11.94
N GLY A 17 -3.68 19.66 11.23
CA GLY A 17 -3.55 18.22 11.11
C GLY A 17 -2.19 17.89 10.48
N THR A 18 -1.38 17.10 11.18
CA THR A 18 -0.06 16.67 10.71
C THR A 18 0.07 15.16 10.87
N SER A 19 -0.29 14.40 9.83
CA SER A 19 0.44 13.23 9.30
C SER A 19 -0.19 12.78 7.96
N SER A 20 0.61 12.14 7.10
CA SER A 20 0.50 11.95 5.62
C SER A 20 0.91 13.11 4.68
N ALA A 21 0.68 14.39 5.03
CA ALA A 21 1.00 15.50 4.12
C ALA A 21 2.52 15.77 3.93
N SER A 22 3.38 15.30 4.83
CA SER A 22 4.81 15.64 4.87
C SER A 22 5.63 14.99 3.74
N SER A 23 5.41 13.69 3.46
CA SER A 23 6.16 12.95 2.43
C SER A 23 5.72 13.33 1.02
N THR A 24 4.41 13.47 0.77
CA THR A 24 3.89 13.91 -0.55
C THR A 24 4.20 15.38 -0.84
N CYS A 25 4.31 16.25 0.18
CA CYS A 25 4.85 17.60 0.02
C CYS A 25 6.30 17.57 -0.52
N GLY A 26 7.11 16.58 -0.09
CA GLY A 26 8.44 16.33 -0.62
C GLY A 26 8.44 15.91 -2.10
N VAL A 27 7.50 15.05 -2.50
CA VAL A 27 7.35 14.60 -3.90
C VAL A 27 6.92 15.75 -4.81
N CYS A 28 5.87 16.49 -4.45
CA CYS A 28 5.42 17.65 -5.22
C CYS A 28 6.52 18.72 -5.34
N SER A 29 7.33 18.89 -4.29
CA SER A 29 8.50 19.78 -4.32
C SER A 29 9.64 19.24 -5.19
N ALA A 30 9.83 17.92 -5.28
CA ALA A 30 10.80 17.31 -6.19
C ALA A 30 10.37 17.49 -7.65
N LEU A 31 9.09 17.26 -7.95
CA LEU A 31 8.50 17.53 -9.26
C LEU A 31 8.63 19.00 -9.63
N ALA A 32 8.27 19.93 -8.74
CA ALA A 32 8.31 21.37 -9.02
C ALA A 32 9.73 21.91 -9.26
N ARG A 33 10.76 21.25 -8.72
CA ARG A 33 12.17 21.59 -8.97
C ARG A 33 12.65 21.13 -10.34
N GLN A 34 12.17 19.98 -10.83
CA GLN A 34 12.59 19.42 -12.13
C GLN A 34 11.70 19.90 -13.28
N LEU A 35 10.42 20.14 -13.00
CA LEU A 35 9.39 20.57 -13.92
C LEU A 35 8.72 21.84 -13.36
N PRO A 36 9.44 22.99 -13.37
CA PRO A 36 8.91 24.24 -12.83
C PRO A 36 7.68 24.70 -13.62
N GLU A 37 6.75 25.37 -12.94
CA GLU A 37 5.49 25.90 -13.51
C GLU A 37 4.49 24.85 -14.02
N LYS A 38 4.84 23.56 -13.95
CA LYS A 38 3.97 22.42 -14.33
C LYS A 38 3.35 21.70 -13.13
N VAL A 39 3.68 22.10 -11.90
CA VAL A 39 3.12 21.51 -10.67
C VAL A 39 2.12 22.47 -10.04
N PHE A 40 0.89 22.02 -9.87
CA PHE A 40 -0.20 22.81 -9.31
C PHE A 40 -0.55 22.30 -7.92
N LEU A 41 -0.36 23.15 -6.91
CA LEU A 41 -0.65 22.87 -5.51
C LEU A 41 -2.08 23.29 -5.14
N PRO A 42 -2.65 22.74 -4.05
CA PRO A 42 -3.94 23.17 -3.51
C PRO A 42 -4.01 24.69 -3.32
N ASN A 43 -5.23 25.24 -3.43
CA ASN A 43 -5.53 26.68 -3.34
C ASN A 43 -4.99 27.55 -4.51
N THR A 44 -4.58 26.95 -5.63
CA THR A 44 -4.27 27.67 -6.87
C THR A 44 -5.41 27.56 -7.89
N THR A 45 -5.55 28.55 -8.77
CA THR A 45 -6.56 28.50 -9.86
C THR A 45 -6.30 27.35 -10.82
N GLN A 46 -5.03 27.05 -11.07
CA GLN A 46 -4.61 25.95 -11.93
C GLN A 46 -5.02 24.60 -11.33
N TYR A 47 -4.84 24.40 -10.02
CA TYR A 47 -5.33 23.20 -9.33
C TYR A 47 -6.85 23.05 -9.49
N ALA A 48 -7.61 24.13 -9.28
CA ALA A 48 -9.07 24.09 -9.45
C ALA A 48 -9.47 23.75 -10.90
N THR A 49 -8.70 24.20 -11.90
CA THR A 49 -8.93 23.91 -13.31
C THR A 49 -8.63 22.43 -13.63
N SER A 50 -7.53 21.90 -13.10
CA SER A 50 -7.20 20.48 -13.22
C SER A 50 -8.14 19.58 -12.40
N ASN A 51 -8.88 20.10 -11.42
CA ASN A 51 -9.82 19.32 -10.60
C ASN A 51 -11.26 19.27 -11.15
N ILE A 52 -11.44 19.36 -12.47
CA ILE A 52 -12.76 19.22 -13.14
C ILE A 52 -12.93 17.79 -13.65
N TYR A 53 -14.01 17.11 -13.27
CA TYR A 53 -14.29 15.71 -13.64
C TYR A 53 -15.74 15.52 -14.09
N TRP A 54 -15.99 14.39 -14.74
CA TRP A 54 -17.34 14.02 -15.18
C TRP A 54 -18.27 13.68 -14.03
N SER A 55 -17.75 13.05 -12.97
CA SER A 55 -18.47 12.72 -11.74
C SER A 55 -17.87 13.49 -10.56
N ASP A 56 -18.72 14.10 -9.73
CA ASP A 56 -18.31 14.83 -8.52
C ASP A 56 -17.54 13.93 -7.55
N ARG A 57 -17.81 12.62 -7.56
CA ARG A 57 -17.07 11.62 -6.79
C ARG A 57 -15.56 11.67 -7.02
N GLN A 58 -15.13 12.02 -8.23
CA GLN A 58 -13.72 12.18 -8.56
C GLN A 58 -13.17 13.55 -8.19
N ALA A 59 -14.00 14.59 -8.29
CA ALA A 59 -13.63 15.95 -7.91
C ALA A 59 -13.52 16.15 -6.39
N GLU A 60 -14.25 15.34 -5.61
CA GLU A 60 -14.21 15.29 -4.14
C GLU A 60 -12.93 14.66 -3.60
N ILE A 61 -12.20 13.92 -4.44
CA ILE A 61 -10.85 13.47 -4.12
C ILE A 61 -9.86 14.60 -4.35
N HIS A 62 -8.90 14.74 -3.43
CA HIS A 62 -7.93 15.82 -3.45
C HIS A 62 -6.49 15.30 -3.50
N PRO A 63 -5.83 15.37 -4.66
CA PRO A 63 -4.40 15.05 -4.75
C PRO A 63 -3.56 16.09 -4.01
N ALA A 64 -2.37 15.68 -3.58
CA ALA A 64 -1.41 16.61 -2.99
C ALA A 64 -0.92 17.64 -4.02
N CYS A 65 -0.83 17.25 -5.30
CA CYS A 65 -0.63 18.16 -6.42
C CYS A 65 -1.05 17.52 -7.75
N PHE A 66 -1.30 18.37 -8.74
CA PHE A 66 -1.32 17.98 -10.15
C PHE A 66 0.04 18.25 -10.78
N ILE A 67 0.50 17.37 -11.66
CA ILE A 67 1.59 17.63 -12.61
C ILE A 67 0.99 17.64 -14.01
N THR A 68 1.18 18.73 -14.75
CA THR A 68 0.64 18.96 -16.10
C THR A 68 1.78 18.94 -17.13
N PRO A 69 2.26 17.76 -17.52
CA PRO A 69 3.32 17.64 -18.52
C PRO A 69 2.87 18.19 -19.88
N GLU A 70 3.81 18.79 -20.62
CA GLU A 70 3.57 19.40 -21.94
C GLU A 70 4.32 18.64 -23.06
N SER A 71 5.10 17.63 -22.70
CA SER A 71 5.87 16.78 -23.62
C SER A 71 6.02 15.35 -23.06
N THR A 72 6.39 14.42 -23.94
CA THR A 72 6.72 13.04 -23.57
C THR A 72 7.90 12.99 -22.60
N GLU A 73 8.88 13.89 -22.75
CA GLU A 73 10.03 14.02 -21.86
C GLU A 73 9.63 14.49 -20.46
N ASP A 74 8.64 15.37 -20.33
CA ASP A 74 8.10 15.76 -19.02
C ASP A 74 7.45 14.56 -18.33
N VAL A 75 6.67 13.76 -19.07
CA VAL A 75 6.06 12.53 -18.54
C VAL A 75 7.13 11.55 -18.09
N SER A 76 8.16 11.31 -18.90
CA SER A 76 9.34 10.49 -18.54
C SER A 76 9.99 10.98 -17.24
N THR A 77 10.23 12.28 -17.13
CA THR A 77 10.84 12.90 -15.95
C THR A 77 9.96 12.74 -14.72
N ALA A 78 8.65 13.00 -14.85
CA ALA A 78 7.70 12.83 -13.76
C ALA A 78 7.64 11.38 -13.28
N ILE A 79 7.54 10.41 -14.20
CA ILE A 79 7.50 8.98 -13.86
C ILE A 79 8.78 8.55 -13.13
N LYS A 80 9.97 8.95 -13.60
CA LYS A 80 11.22 8.63 -12.90
C LYS A 80 11.23 9.14 -11.46
N ILE A 81 10.75 10.36 -11.23
CA ILE A 81 10.66 10.94 -9.88
C ILE A 81 9.63 10.17 -9.03
N LEU A 82 8.44 9.92 -9.57
CA LEU A 82 7.36 9.23 -8.86
C LEU A 82 7.76 7.80 -8.49
N VAL A 83 8.38 7.06 -9.41
CA VAL A 83 8.84 5.68 -9.20
C VAL A 83 9.99 5.63 -8.20
N SER A 84 11.02 6.48 -8.36
CA SER A 84 12.17 6.49 -7.44
C SER A 84 11.80 6.86 -6.00
N LEU A 85 10.78 7.68 -5.82
CA LEU A 85 10.26 8.07 -4.50
C LEU A 85 9.13 7.18 -4.00
N SER A 86 8.77 6.14 -4.75
CA SER A 86 7.62 5.27 -4.46
C SER A 86 6.33 6.05 -4.18
N ALA A 87 6.11 7.15 -4.91
CA ALA A 87 4.98 8.05 -4.70
C ALA A 87 3.71 7.47 -5.31
N PRO A 88 2.56 7.46 -4.60
CA PRO A 88 1.26 7.13 -5.18
C PRO A 88 0.87 8.17 -6.23
N PHE A 89 0.42 7.71 -7.40
CA PHE A 89 0.01 8.60 -8.48
C PHE A 89 -1.11 8.00 -9.32
N THR A 90 -1.82 8.82 -10.07
CA THR A 90 -2.76 8.37 -11.11
C THR A 90 -2.62 9.25 -12.35
N VAL A 91 -3.26 8.83 -13.45
CA VAL A 91 -3.20 9.53 -14.73
C VAL A 91 -4.59 9.99 -15.12
N LYS A 92 -4.68 11.26 -15.52
CA LYS A 92 -5.89 11.89 -16.00
C LYS A 92 -5.71 12.30 -17.46
N SER A 93 -6.60 11.79 -18.31
CA SER A 93 -6.87 12.34 -19.65
C SER A 93 -8.20 13.10 -19.60
N GLY A 94 -9.31 12.39 -19.82
CA GLY A 94 -10.67 12.92 -19.83
C GLY A 94 -11.23 13.31 -18.47
N GLY A 95 -10.89 12.55 -17.43
CA GLY A 95 -11.57 12.62 -16.13
C GLY A 95 -12.98 12.02 -16.14
N HIS A 96 -13.24 11.02 -17.00
CA HIS A 96 -14.59 10.55 -17.33
C HIS A 96 -15.04 9.27 -16.59
N THR A 97 -14.22 8.75 -15.67
CA THR A 97 -14.59 7.61 -14.82
C THR A 97 -15.65 8.05 -13.78
N ALA A 98 -16.63 7.18 -13.53
CA ALA A 98 -17.81 7.49 -12.69
C ALA A 98 -17.51 7.46 -11.18
N PHE A 99 -16.67 6.52 -10.75
CA PHE A 99 -16.35 6.27 -9.34
C PHE A 99 -15.11 7.06 -8.88
N ASP A 100 -15.02 7.24 -7.57
CA ASP A 100 -13.89 7.83 -6.86
C ASP A 100 -12.60 7.01 -7.05
N GLY A 101 -11.48 7.67 -7.37
CA GLY A 101 -10.16 7.03 -7.46
C GLY A 101 -9.76 6.57 -8.86
N GLY A 102 -10.67 6.64 -9.84
CA GLY A 102 -10.46 6.13 -11.19
C GLY A 102 -9.53 6.96 -12.08
N SER A 103 -9.48 8.27 -11.87
CA SER A 103 -8.53 9.16 -12.57
C SER A 103 -8.14 10.36 -11.70
N ASN A 104 -8.30 10.22 -10.39
CA ASN A 104 -7.83 11.14 -9.36
C ASN A 104 -7.38 10.32 -8.14
N ILE A 105 -6.54 10.87 -7.27
CA ILE A 105 -5.98 10.13 -6.14
C ILE A 105 -5.93 10.99 -4.88
N GLN A 106 -6.32 10.42 -3.74
CA GLN A 106 -6.31 11.16 -2.48
C GLN A 106 -4.88 11.28 -1.96
N ASN A 107 -4.43 12.50 -1.66
CA ASN A 107 -3.10 12.80 -1.10
C ASN A 107 -1.91 12.29 -1.93
N GLY A 108 -2.12 11.87 -3.19
CA GLY A 108 -1.08 11.44 -4.14
C GLY A 108 -0.81 12.49 -5.21
N VAL A 109 -0.24 12.07 -6.34
CA VAL A 109 0.00 12.95 -7.50
C VAL A 109 -0.91 12.56 -8.67
N THR A 110 -1.66 13.52 -9.22
CA THR A 110 -2.40 13.28 -10.47
C THR A 110 -1.61 13.85 -11.65
N ILE A 111 -1.23 12.99 -12.60
CA ILE A 111 -0.62 13.39 -13.88
C ILE A 111 -1.74 13.78 -14.84
N ASP A 112 -1.93 15.07 -15.04
CA ASP A 112 -2.97 15.62 -15.91
C ASP A 112 -2.42 15.89 -17.31
N LEU A 113 -2.77 15.00 -18.24
CA LEU A 113 -2.28 15.00 -19.62
C LEU A 113 -3.00 16.02 -20.51
N ALA A 114 -3.91 16.84 -19.99
CA ALA A 114 -4.65 17.82 -20.76
C ALA A 114 -3.79 18.71 -21.69
N PRO A 115 -2.55 19.14 -21.32
CA PRO A 115 -1.71 19.92 -22.22
C PRO A 115 -1.14 19.15 -23.42
N LEU A 116 -1.09 17.81 -23.37
CA LEU A 116 -0.69 16.96 -24.50
C LEU A 116 -1.86 16.79 -25.47
N ASN A 117 -2.29 17.88 -26.10
CA ASN A 117 -3.48 17.95 -26.95
C ASN A 117 -3.19 18.24 -28.43
N HIS A 118 -1.99 17.89 -28.92
CA HIS A 118 -1.67 18.04 -30.34
C HIS A 118 -2.58 17.16 -31.22
N LEU A 119 -2.81 17.61 -32.46
CA LEU A 119 -3.57 16.88 -33.47
C LEU A 119 -3.01 17.21 -34.85
N ASN A 120 -2.35 16.23 -35.47
CA ASN A 120 -1.66 16.40 -36.75
C ASN A 120 -2.14 15.33 -37.75
N VAL A 121 -2.67 15.77 -38.89
CA VAL A 121 -3.06 14.89 -39.99
C VAL A 121 -1.88 14.68 -40.93
N SER A 122 -1.61 13.44 -41.33
CA SER A 122 -0.57 13.11 -42.29
C SER A 122 -0.85 13.68 -43.69
N ASP A 123 0.19 13.90 -44.50
CA ASP A 123 0.05 14.43 -45.87
C ASP A 123 -0.81 13.54 -46.77
N ASP A 124 -0.76 12.22 -46.56
CA ASP A 124 -1.58 11.23 -47.27
C ASP A 124 -2.99 11.06 -46.67
N ARG A 125 -3.28 11.73 -45.56
CA ARG A 125 -4.57 11.75 -44.86
C ARG A 125 -5.04 10.39 -44.34
N GLN A 126 -4.13 9.42 -44.22
CA GLN A 126 -4.42 8.07 -43.70
C GLN A 126 -4.19 7.94 -42.20
N THR A 127 -3.43 8.87 -41.60
CA THR A 127 -3.10 8.83 -40.17
C THR A 127 -3.32 10.19 -39.52
N VAL A 128 -3.85 10.16 -38.29
CA VAL A 128 -3.92 11.33 -37.43
C VAL A 128 -3.14 11.02 -36.15
N SER A 129 -2.09 11.79 -35.90
CA SER A 129 -1.32 11.76 -34.66
C SER A 129 -2.01 12.65 -33.63
N ILE A 130 -2.45 12.05 -32.53
CA ILE A 130 -3.29 12.70 -31.50
C ILE A 130 -2.66 12.52 -30.12
N GLY A 131 -2.56 13.62 -29.38
CA GLY A 131 -2.14 13.60 -27.99
C GLY A 131 -3.23 13.11 -27.02
N PRO A 132 -2.86 12.47 -25.89
CA PRO A 132 -3.78 11.88 -24.91
C PRO A 132 -4.68 12.89 -24.19
N GLY A 133 -4.34 14.17 -24.20
CA GLY A 133 -5.06 15.26 -23.54
C GLY A 133 -6.36 15.67 -24.25
N ASN A 134 -6.52 15.29 -25.52
CA ASN A 134 -7.69 15.67 -26.32
C ASN A 134 -9.00 15.07 -25.78
N ARG A 135 -10.09 15.80 -26.02
CA ARG A 135 -11.46 15.29 -25.96
C ARG A 135 -11.95 14.89 -27.35
N TRP A 136 -12.93 13.99 -27.43
CA TRP A 136 -13.47 13.58 -28.73
C TRP A 136 -14.14 14.72 -29.50
N ILE A 137 -14.63 15.74 -28.80
CA ILE A 137 -15.14 16.93 -29.46
C ILE A 137 -14.02 17.67 -30.22
N ASP A 138 -12.87 17.87 -29.60
CA ASP A 138 -11.71 18.57 -30.19
C ASP A 138 -11.24 17.83 -31.46
N VAL A 139 -11.18 16.49 -31.39
CA VAL A 139 -10.82 15.65 -32.52
C VAL A 139 -11.80 15.80 -33.68
N SER A 140 -13.11 15.74 -33.40
CA SER A 140 -14.12 15.88 -34.46
C SER A 140 -14.10 17.28 -35.09
N GLU A 141 -13.94 18.35 -34.29
CA GLU A 141 -13.94 19.73 -34.78
C GLU A 141 -12.75 20.01 -35.70
N ALA A 142 -11.61 19.35 -35.48
CA ALA A 142 -10.44 19.45 -36.33
C ALA A 142 -10.58 18.66 -37.64
N LEU A 143 -11.23 17.49 -37.62
CA LEU A 143 -11.29 16.57 -38.75
C LEU A 143 -12.48 16.79 -39.68
N ASP A 144 -13.64 17.19 -39.15
CA ASP A 144 -14.87 17.43 -39.93
C ASP A 144 -14.67 18.44 -41.08
N PRO A 145 -13.97 19.58 -40.90
CA PRO A 145 -13.70 20.52 -42.00
C PRO A 145 -12.85 19.93 -43.12
N LEU A 146 -12.09 18.88 -42.83
CA LEU A 146 -11.30 18.14 -43.80
C LEU A 146 -12.14 17.05 -44.48
N GLY A 147 -13.33 16.72 -43.98
CA GLY A 147 -14.10 15.56 -44.42
C GLY A 147 -13.45 14.24 -44.01
N LEU A 148 -12.79 14.22 -42.85
CA LEU A 148 -12.18 13.03 -42.27
C LEU A 148 -12.85 12.68 -40.94
N ALA A 149 -12.78 11.41 -40.58
CA ALA A 149 -13.07 10.93 -39.24
C ALA A 149 -12.05 9.88 -38.82
N VAL A 150 -12.04 9.59 -37.52
CA VAL A 150 -11.35 8.46 -36.89
C VAL A 150 -12.38 7.68 -36.08
N VAL A 151 -12.10 6.42 -35.78
CA VAL A 151 -12.98 5.61 -34.91
C VAL A 151 -12.79 6.08 -33.47
N GLY A 152 -13.81 6.74 -32.92
CA GLY A 152 -13.73 7.41 -31.63
C GLY A 152 -15.03 7.41 -30.83
N GLY A 153 -15.02 8.12 -29.71
CA GLY A 153 -16.13 8.21 -28.77
C GLY A 153 -17.34 8.98 -29.31
N ARG A 154 -18.53 8.58 -28.85
CA ARG A 154 -19.82 9.20 -29.22
C ARG A 154 -20.15 10.45 -28.40
N VAL A 155 -19.60 10.54 -27.19
CA VAL A 155 -19.76 11.67 -26.26
C VAL A 155 -18.51 12.54 -26.31
N GLY A 156 -18.69 13.84 -26.52
CA GLY A 156 -17.63 14.77 -26.85
C GLY A 156 -16.65 15.03 -25.71
N MET A 157 -17.15 15.06 -24.47
CA MET A 157 -16.33 15.33 -23.27
C MET A 157 -15.48 14.15 -22.81
N VAL A 158 -15.63 12.97 -23.42
CA VAL A 158 -14.82 11.80 -23.11
C VAL A 158 -13.38 12.04 -23.58
N GLY A 159 -12.40 11.67 -22.76
CA GLY A 159 -10.98 11.76 -23.11
C GLY A 159 -10.56 10.67 -24.09
N VAL A 160 -9.70 11.03 -25.04
CA VAL A 160 -9.19 10.13 -26.09
C VAL A 160 -8.50 8.90 -25.49
N SER A 161 -7.55 9.12 -24.57
CA SER A 161 -6.69 8.05 -24.05
C SER A 161 -7.48 6.97 -23.32
N GLY A 162 -8.29 7.34 -22.32
CA GLY A 162 -9.06 6.37 -21.53
C GLY A 162 -10.02 5.54 -22.39
N LEU A 163 -10.71 6.18 -23.36
CA LEU A 163 -11.64 5.48 -24.24
C LEU A 163 -10.93 4.43 -25.11
N ILE A 164 -9.81 4.79 -25.74
CA ILE A 164 -9.04 3.89 -26.59
C ILE A 164 -8.45 2.75 -25.77
N LEU A 165 -7.81 3.06 -24.64
CA LEU A 165 -7.11 2.04 -23.85
C LEU A 165 -8.08 1.00 -23.29
N GLY A 166 -9.31 1.40 -22.93
CA GLY A 166 -10.35 0.47 -22.48
C GLY A 166 -11.15 -0.20 -23.61
N GLY A 167 -10.91 0.13 -24.89
CA GLY A 167 -11.62 -0.43 -26.05
C GLY A 167 -12.18 0.67 -26.95
N GLY A 168 -13.40 1.15 -26.65
CA GLY A 168 -13.98 2.34 -27.27
C GLY A 168 -15.04 2.06 -28.33
N ILE A 169 -16.30 2.02 -27.90
CA ILE A 169 -17.48 1.88 -28.77
C ILE A 169 -17.69 3.16 -29.60
N SER A 170 -17.92 2.98 -30.90
CA SER A 170 -18.05 4.07 -31.88
C SER A 170 -19.25 3.89 -32.79
N TYR A 171 -19.69 4.98 -33.44
CA TYR A 171 -20.67 4.89 -34.55
C TYR A 171 -20.15 4.02 -35.70
N PHE A 172 -18.83 3.96 -35.88
CA PHE A 172 -18.19 3.27 -36.99
C PHE A 172 -17.76 1.84 -36.65
N SER A 173 -18.17 1.31 -35.48
CA SER A 173 -17.70 0.00 -35.02
C SER A 173 -18.03 -1.14 -35.97
N GLY A 174 -19.18 -1.10 -36.65
CA GLY A 174 -19.58 -2.13 -37.60
C GLY A 174 -18.66 -2.25 -38.82
N ARG A 175 -17.99 -1.16 -39.22
CA ARG A 175 -17.05 -1.14 -40.34
C ARG A 175 -15.61 -1.38 -39.92
N TYR A 176 -15.22 -0.89 -38.75
CA TYR A 176 -13.80 -0.77 -38.40
C TYR A 176 -13.42 -1.37 -37.05
N GLY A 177 -14.35 -2.00 -36.30
CA GLY A 177 -14.09 -2.45 -34.93
C GLY A 177 -14.08 -1.28 -33.94
N TRP A 178 -13.61 -1.50 -32.73
CA TRP A 178 -13.58 -0.47 -31.70
C TRP A 178 -12.42 0.50 -31.90
N ALA A 179 -12.42 1.62 -31.17
CA ALA A 179 -11.40 2.66 -31.30
C ALA A 179 -9.98 2.10 -31.12
N CYS A 180 -9.78 1.20 -30.15
CA CYS A 180 -8.53 0.51 -29.91
C CYS A 180 -8.00 -0.26 -31.13
N ASP A 181 -8.87 -0.83 -31.96
CA ASP A 181 -8.46 -1.64 -33.10
C ASP A 181 -7.92 -0.77 -34.26
N ASN A 182 -8.16 0.55 -34.20
CA ASN A 182 -7.81 1.52 -35.23
C ASN A 182 -6.54 2.31 -34.92
N VAL A 183 -5.77 1.87 -33.92
CA VAL A 183 -4.45 2.44 -33.62
C VAL A 183 -3.40 1.77 -34.49
N HIS A 184 -2.59 2.57 -35.18
CA HIS A 184 -1.40 2.10 -35.89
C HIS A 184 -0.20 1.95 -34.95
N ARG A 185 -0.02 2.90 -34.03
CA ARG A 185 1.11 2.94 -33.11
C ARG A 185 0.78 3.76 -31.85
N PHE A 186 1.31 3.32 -30.71
CA PHE A 186 1.38 4.09 -29.47
C PHE A 186 2.80 4.57 -29.21
N GLU A 187 2.95 5.77 -28.66
CA GLU A 187 4.16 6.19 -27.94
C GLU A 187 3.90 6.07 -26.43
N VAL A 188 4.78 5.39 -25.70
CA VAL A 188 4.53 4.97 -24.32
C VAL A 188 5.74 5.29 -23.44
N VAL A 189 5.49 5.91 -22.30
CA VAL A 189 6.48 6.08 -21.22
C VAL A 189 6.34 4.93 -20.22
N LEU A 190 7.38 4.11 -20.11
CA LEU A 190 7.44 2.95 -19.21
C LEU A 190 7.79 3.34 -17.76
N ALA A 191 7.82 2.36 -16.85
CA ALA A 191 8.10 2.59 -15.43
C ALA A 191 9.54 3.03 -15.17
N SER A 192 10.46 2.59 -16.02
CA SER A 192 11.83 3.10 -16.09
C SER A 192 11.91 4.57 -16.51
N GLY A 193 10.82 5.10 -17.07
CA GLY A 193 10.73 6.36 -17.79
C GLY A 193 11.33 6.32 -19.19
N ASP A 194 11.62 5.13 -19.73
CA ASP A 194 12.00 5.02 -21.15
C ASP A 194 10.78 5.26 -22.04
N VAL A 195 11.03 5.89 -23.19
CA VAL A 195 10.01 6.10 -24.23
C VAL A 195 10.15 4.96 -25.23
N VAL A 196 9.07 4.23 -25.46
CA VAL A 196 9.02 3.13 -26.43
C VAL A 196 7.84 3.31 -27.38
N TYR A 197 7.95 2.72 -28.57
CA TYR A 197 6.85 2.64 -29.52
C TYR A 197 6.26 1.23 -29.49
N ALA A 198 4.94 1.15 -29.58
CA ALA A 198 4.21 -0.12 -29.66
C ALA A 198 3.33 -0.11 -30.91
N SER A 199 3.56 -1.08 -31.80
CA SER A 199 2.87 -1.32 -33.07
C SER A 199 2.83 -2.84 -33.35
N PRO A 200 2.19 -3.31 -34.43
CA PRO A 200 2.22 -4.74 -34.79
C PRO A 200 3.63 -5.32 -35.01
N ASP A 201 4.60 -4.48 -35.37
CA ASP A 201 5.97 -4.83 -35.72
C ASP A 201 7.03 -4.43 -34.68
N GLU A 202 6.67 -3.62 -33.67
CA GLU A 202 7.55 -3.16 -32.59
C GLU A 202 6.84 -3.26 -31.24
N ASN A 203 7.41 -3.94 -30.24
CA ASN A 203 6.74 -4.18 -28.94
C ASN A 203 5.28 -4.69 -29.10
N ALA A 204 5.06 -5.64 -30.00
CA ALA A 204 3.73 -6.10 -30.42
C ALA A 204 2.88 -6.68 -29.26
N ASP A 205 3.53 -7.18 -28.22
CA ASP A 205 2.91 -7.63 -26.98
C ASP A 205 2.35 -6.46 -26.15
N LEU A 206 3.10 -5.35 -26.02
CA LEU A 206 2.61 -4.10 -25.44
C LEU A 206 1.50 -3.48 -26.29
N PHE A 207 1.64 -3.49 -27.62
CA PHE A 207 0.62 -3.00 -28.55
C PHE A 207 -0.70 -3.77 -28.44
N TRP A 208 -0.63 -5.08 -28.23
CA TRP A 208 -1.80 -5.90 -27.98
C TRP A 208 -2.42 -5.58 -26.62
N ALA A 209 -1.62 -5.43 -25.55
CA ALA A 209 -2.13 -5.15 -24.21
C ALA A 209 -2.85 -3.80 -24.14
N LEU A 210 -2.26 -2.72 -24.66
CA LEU A 210 -2.84 -1.37 -24.64
C LEU A 210 -4.17 -1.24 -25.39
N ARG A 211 -4.57 -2.24 -26.17
CA ARG A 211 -5.87 -2.30 -26.85
C ARG A 211 -6.85 -3.11 -26.02
N GLY A 212 -7.53 -2.45 -25.08
CA GLY A 212 -8.67 -3.01 -24.35
C GLY A 212 -8.41 -3.31 -22.88
N SER A 213 -7.17 -3.41 -22.41
CA SER A 213 -6.88 -3.65 -20.99
C SER A 213 -7.02 -2.41 -20.10
N GLY A 214 -7.21 -1.22 -20.68
CA GLY A 214 -7.37 0.06 -19.99
C GLY A 214 -6.19 0.57 -19.17
N GLY A 215 -6.34 1.84 -18.78
CA GLY A 215 -5.47 2.56 -17.86
C GLY A 215 -4.01 2.71 -18.32
N SER A 216 -3.17 3.18 -17.39
CA SER A 216 -1.71 3.27 -17.57
C SER A 216 -0.97 2.08 -16.92
N ASN A 217 -1.62 0.92 -16.84
CA ASN A 217 -1.09 -0.30 -16.20
C ASN A 217 0.22 -0.81 -16.82
N PHE A 218 0.49 -0.44 -18.07
CA PHE A 218 1.66 -0.85 -18.84
C PHE A 218 2.59 0.34 -19.18
N GLY A 219 2.28 1.53 -18.69
CA GLY A 219 2.94 2.78 -19.04
C GLY A 219 1.95 3.91 -19.36
N VAL A 220 2.46 5.14 -19.45
CA VAL A 220 1.67 6.32 -19.83
C VAL A 220 1.76 6.55 -21.32
N VAL A 221 0.64 6.44 -22.04
CA VAL A 221 0.62 6.73 -23.49
C VAL A 221 0.62 8.24 -23.73
N THR A 222 1.58 8.71 -24.52
CA THR A 222 1.82 10.13 -24.83
C THR A 222 1.46 10.51 -26.27
N ASN A 223 1.27 9.55 -27.15
CA ASN A 223 0.76 9.78 -28.51
C ASN A 223 0.03 8.55 -29.07
N PHE A 224 -1.01 8.81 -29.85
CA PHE A 224 -1.74 7.81 -30.63
C PHE A 224 -1.66 8.16 -32.12
N ASP A 225 -1.15 7.24 -32.94
CA ASP A 225 -1.26 7.35 -34.40
C ASP A 225 -2.51 6.55 -34.83
N LEU A 226 -3.60 7.24 -35.17
CA LEU A 226 -4.90 6.64 -35.50
C LEU A 226 -5.14 6.57 -37.00
N ALA A 227 -5.80 5.50 -37.45
CA ALA A 227 -6.29 5.40 -38.82
C ALA A 227 -7.43 6.42 -39.07
N SER A 228 -7.30 7.23 -40.12
CA SER A 228 -8.37 8.11 -40.61
C SER A 228 -8.99 7.64 -41.91
N PHE A 229 -10.23 8.03 -42.12
CA PHE A 229 -11.00 7.73 -43.32
C PHE A 229 -11.86 8.93 -43.73
N GLU A 230 -12.23 8.99 -45.01
CA GLU A 230 -13.14 10.00 -45.51
C GLU A 230 -14.53 9.82 -44.89
N GLN A 231 -15.07 10.89 -44.33
CA GLN A 231 -16.39 10.90 -43.72
C GLN A 231 -17.06 12.25 -43.92
N GLY A 232 -18.32 12.19 -44.36
CA GLY A 232 -19.21 13.35 -44.47
C GLY A 232 -20.30 13.32 -43.40
N ASN A 233 -21.45 13.89 -43.73
CA ASN A 233 -22.61 13.83 -42.84
C ASN A 233 -23.01 12.38 -42.53
N ILE A 234 -23.49 12.15 -41.31
CA ILE A 234 -24.09 10.90 -40.86
C ILE A 234 -25.57 11.13 -40.57
N TRP A 235 -26.36 10.07 -40.72
CA TRP A 235 -27.79 10.06 -40.44
C TRP A 235 -28.02 9.50 -39.04
N LEU A 236 -28.80 10.21 -38.24
CA LEU A 236 -29.15 9.84 -36.87
C LEU A 236 -30.65 10.01 -36.69
N HIS A 237 -31.29 8.98 -36.13
CA HIS A 237 -32.71 8.98 -35.83
C HIS A 237 -32.95 8.58 -34.38
N ASN A 238 -33.53 9.51 -33.62
CA ASN A 238 -33.83 9.33 -32.20
C ASN A 238 -35.34 9.29 -32.03
N ARG A 239 -35.84 8.22 -31.40
CA ARG A 239 -37.24 8.16 -31.02
C ARG A 239 -37.38 7.73 -29.57
N LEU A 240 -38.32 8.34 -28.87
CA LEU A 240 -38.71 7.97 -27.52
C LEU A 240 -40.12 7.41 -27.54
N PHE A 241 -40.35 6.31 -26.83
CA PHE A 241 -41.64 5.65 -26.74
C PHE A 241 -42.03 5.43 -25.27
N PRO A 242 -43.32 5.27 -24.95
CA PRO A 242 -43.74 4.75 -23.65
C PRO A 242 -43.16 3.35 -23.45
N MET A 243 -42.81 2.97 -22.21
CA MET A 243 -42.23 1.64 -21.91
C MET A 243 -43.08 0.45 -22.38
N ALA A 244 -44.39 0.63 -22.55
CA ALA A 244 -45.30 -0.38 -23.11
C ALA A 244 -44.91 -0.85 -24.52
N LYS A 245 -44.11 -0.06 -25.26
CA LYS A 245 -43.58 -0.42 -26.59
C LYS A 245 -42.33 -1.31 -26.55
N SER A 246 -41.80 -1.61 -25.36
CA SER A 246 -40.66 -2.55 -25.22
C SER A 246 -40.93 -3.90 -25.87
N THR A 247 -42.17 -4.41 -25.80
CA THR A 247 -42.57 -5.71 -26.40
C THR A 247 -42.50 -5.73 -27.94
N GLU A 248 -42.41 -4.57 -28.59
CA GLU A 248 -42.16 -4.44 -30.03
C GLU A 248 -40.69 -4.08 -30.31
N LEU A 249 -40.12 -3.16 -29.52
CA LEU A 249 -38.76 -2.63 -29.72
C LEU A 249 -37.66 -3.61 -29.36
N VAL A 250 -37.78 -4.34 -28.25
CA VAL A 250 -36.75 -5.30 -27.81
C VAL A 250 -36.59 -6.45 -28.81
N PRO A 251 -37.67 -7.09 -29.31
CA PRO A 251 -37.54 -8.09 -30.38
C PRO A 251 -36.95 -7.52 -31.67
N ALA A 252 -37.36 -6.31 -32.06
CA ALA A 252 -36.84 -5.65 -33.26
C ALA A 252 -35.34 -5.32 -33.12
N PHE A 253 -34.90 -4.84 -31.96
CA PHE A 253 -33.50 -4.59 -31.63
C PHE A 253 -32.67 -5.89 -31.63
N ASN A 254 -33.21 -6.96 -31.05
CA ASN A 254 -32.56 -8.27 -31.02
C ASN A 254 -32.35 -8.82 -32.44
N GLU A 255 -33.39 -8.78 -33.27
CA GLU A 255 -33.33 -9.22 -34.67
C GLU A 255 -32.39 -8.35 -35.50
N LEU A 256 -32.46 -7.04 -35.33
CA LEU A 256 -31.56 -6.08 -35.97
C LEU A 256 -30.10 -6.36 -35.60
N SER A 257 -29.82 -6.65 -34.33
CA SER A 257 -28.45 -6.93 -33.85
C SER A 257 -27.92 -8.29 -34.32
N LEU A 258 -28.79 -9.29 -34.45
CA LEU A 258 -28.43 -10.63 -34.91
C LEU A 258 -28.25 -10.73 -36.42
N ASN A 259 -29.19 -10.16 -37.18
CA ASN A 259 -29.34 -10.48 -38.61
C ASN A 259 -29.28 -9.24 -39.51
N GLY A 260 -29.58 -8.05 -38.99
CA GLY A 260 -29.57 -6.80 -39.77
C GLY A 260 -28.18 -6.17 -39.85
N LEU A 261 -27.68 -5.69 -38.70
CA LEU A 261 -26.43 -4.95 -38.57
C LEU A 261 -25.18 -5.72 -39.04
N PRO A 262 -25.06 -7.05 -38.88
CA PRO A 262 -23.93 -7.77 -39.47
C PRO A 262 -23.83 -7.62 -40.99
N GLY A 263 -24.95 -7.40 -41.69
CA GLY A 263 -25.01 -7.17 -43.13
C GLY A 263 -24.82 -5.72 -43.55
N ASP A 264 -24.73 -4.77 -42.60
CA ASP A 264 -24.62 -3.33 -42.88
C ASP A 264 -23.55 -2.69 -41.98
N ALA A 265 -22.36 -2.49 -42.54
CA ALA A 265 -21.22 -1.94 -41.83
C ALA A 265 -21.39 -0.46 -41.41
N ASP A 266 -22.35 0.26 -42.00
CA ASP A 266 -22.61 1.67 -41.69
C ASP A 266 -23.68 1.85 -40.59
N GLY A 267 -24.43 0.79 -40.29
CA GLY A 267 -25.47 0.78 -39.28
C GLY A 267 -24.94 0.62 -37.86
N HIS A 268 -25.50 1.37 -36.92
CA HIS A 268 -25.29 1.16 -35.49
C HIS A 268 -26.55 1.54 -34.70
N THR A 269 -26.76 0.94 -33.52
CA THR A 269 -27.93 1.21 -32.67
C THR A 269 -27.64 0.97 -31.20
N PHE A 270 -28.39 1.62 -30.33
CA PHE A 270 -28.52 1.22 -28.92
C PHE A 270 -29.92 1.58 -28.41
N LEU A 271 -30.35 0.93 -27.32
CA LEU A 271 -31.58 1.27 -26.62
C LEU A 271 -31.25 1.91 -25.28
N VAL A 272 -32.00 2.93 -24.88
CA VAL A 272 -31.91 3.55 -23.55
C VAL A 272 -33.27 3.52 -22.89
N MET A 273 -33.34 2.95 -21.70
CA MET A 273 -34.51 2.97 -20.84
C MET A 273 -34.24 3.91 -19.69
N MET A 274 -35.21 4.75 -19.36
CA MET A 274 -35.08 5.75 -18.31
C MET A 274 -36.44 6.09 -17.72
N TYR A 275 -36.44 6.68 -16.52
CA TYR A 275 -37.62 7.27 -15.92
C TYR A 275 -37.62 8.79 -16.12
N LEU A 276 -38.60 9.32 -16.83
CA LEU A 276 -38.81 10.77 -17.00
C LEU A 276 -40.25 11.12 -16.61
N ALA A 277 -40.43 11.70 -15.42
CA ALA A 277 -41.74 12.08 -14.90
C ALA A 277 -42.51 13.02 -15.85
N GLU A 278 -41.80 13.94 -16.50
CA GLU A 278 -42.36 14.90 -17.48
C GLU A 278 -42.97 14.23 -18.72
N LEU A 279 -42.49 13.03 -19.07
CA LEU A 279 -42.97 12.24 -20.20
C LEU A 279 -43.91 11.10 -19.79
N GLY A 280 -44.39 11.12 -18.54
CA GLY A 280 -45.38 10.16 -18.04
C GLY A 280 -44.81 8.89 -17.41
N GLY A 281 -43.52 8.88 -17.04
CA GLY A 281 -42.89 7.81 -16.27
C GLY A 281 -41.79 7.07 -17.05
N TYR A 282 -41.82 5.73 -17.04
CA TYR A 282 -40.83 4.93 -17.75
C TYR A 282 -40.98 5.03 -19.27
N ILE A 283 -39.86 5.29 -19.94
CA ILE A 283 -39.77 5.36 -21.40
C ILE A 283 -38.65 4.47 -21.93
N ILE A 284 -38.73 4.14 -23.21
CA ILE A 284 -37.70 3.44 -23.96
C ILE A 284 -37.38 4.25 -25.22
N GLY A 285 -36.11 4.62 -25.38
CA GLY A 285 -35.57 5.30 -26.53
C GLY A 285 -34.79 4.35 -27.42
N ASP A 286 -34.99 4.47 -28.73
CA ASP A 286 -34.16 3.82 -29.71
C ASP A 286 -33.38 4.87 -30.52
N TYR A 287 -32.09 4.59 -30.69
CA TYR A 287 -31.14 5.50 -31.30
C TYR A 287 -30.50 4.78 -32.47
N LEU A 288 -30.85 5.19 -33.68
CA LEU A 288 -30.42 4.56 -34.94
C LEU A 288 -29.43 5.47 -35.65
N TYR A 289 -28.33 4.88 -36.11
CA TYR A 289 -27.24 5.60 -36.76
C TYR A 289 -26.88 4.94 -38.07
N HIS A 290 -26.64 5.75 -39.09
CA HIS A 290 -26.10 5.28 -40.36
C HIS A 290 -25.00 6.22 -40.85
N ALA A 291 -23.78 5.71 -41.00
CA ALA A 291 -22.61 6.52 -41.40
C ALA A 291 -22.73 7.08 -42.83
N GLN A 292 -23.58 6.49 -43.67
CA GLN A 292 -23.92 6.97 -45.01
C GLN A 292 -25.38 7.41 -45.10
N PRO A 293 -25.69 8.72 -45.18
CA PRO A 293 -27.07 9.17 -45.21
C PRO A 293 -27.83 8.64 -46.44
N PRO A 294 -29.13 8.29 -46.29
CA PRO A 294 -29.97 7.95 -47.42
C PRO A 294 -30.14 9.16 -48.36
N SER A 295 -30.44 8.90 -49.63
CA SER A 295 -30.61 9.96 -50.64
C SER A 295 -31.74 10.93 -50.31
N ASP A 296 -32.80 10.45 -49.65
CA ASP A 296 -33.78 11.28 -48.96
C ASP A 296 -33.40 11.34 -47.48
N PRO A 297 -33.00 12.50 -46.93
CA PRO A 297 -32.63 12.65 -45.53
C PRO A 297 -33.69 12.19 -44.51
N GLN A 298 -34.96 12.15 -44.92
CA GLN A 298 -36.07 11.71 -44.07
C GLN A 298 -36.41 10.22 -44.24
N ALA A 299 -35.85 9.54 -45.24
CA ALA A 299 -36.05 8.11 -45.41
C ALA A 299 -35.28 7.33 -44.34
N THR A 300 -35.86 6.21 -43.90
CA THR A 300 -35.19 5.27 -43.02
C THR A 300 -34.27 4.35 -43.85
N PRO A 301 -32.97 4.23 -43.51
CA PRO A 301 -32.09 3.25 -44.14
C PRO A 301 -32.66 1.83 -44.11
N ALA A 302 -32.37 1.04 -45.15
CA ALA A 302 -33.00 -0.27 -45.36
C ALA A 302 -32.78 -1.25 -44.19
N VAL A 303 -31.60 -1.21 -43.56
CA VAL A 303 -31.29 -2.03 -42.38
C VAL A 303 -32.24 -1.78 -41.20
N PHE A 304 -32.79 -0.58 -41.09
CA PHE A 304 -33.72 -0.20 -40.02
C PHE A 304 -35.20 -0.32 -40.41
N ALA A 305 -35.52 -0.93 -41.55
CA ALA A 305 -36.91 -1.02 -42.04
C ALA A 305 -37.85 -1.74 -41.05
N SER A 306 -37.34 -2.74 -40.30
CA SER A 306 -38.10 -3.49 -39.30
C SER A 306 -38.51 -2.64 -38.09
N THR A 307 -37.72 -1.63 -37.74
CA THR A 307 -38.02 -0.74 -36.62
C THR A 307 -38.88 0.45 -37.06
N ALA A 308 -38.92 0.77 -38.35
CA ALA A 308 -39.69 1.87 -38.93
C ALA A 308 -41.22 1.67 -38.79
N THR A 309 -41.69 0.42 -38.68
CA THR A 309 -43.12 0.11 -38.55
C THR A 309 -43.69 0.36 -37.15
N ILE A 310 -42.82 0.58 -36.16
CA ILE A 310 -43.22 0.79 -34.76
C ILE A 310 -43.68 2.24 -34.59
N THR A 311 -44.94 2.42 -34.21
CA THR A 311 -45.61 3.73 -34.10
C THR A 311 -45.89 4.11 -32.64
N GLY A 312 -46.25 5.37 -32.39
CA GLY A 312 -46.61 5.87 -31.04
C GLY A 312 -45.45 6.51 -30.28
N THR A 313 -44.57 7.22 -30.99
CA THR A 313 -43.46 7.97 -30.41
C THR A 313 -43.95 9.16 -29.57
N LEU A 314 -43.35 9.37 -28.41
CA LEU A 314 -43.43 10.59 -27.61
C LEU A 314 -42.53 11.70 -28.17
N PHE A 315 -41.40 11.30 -28.73
CA PHE A 315 -40.43 12.17 -29.40
C PHE A 315 -39.88 11.44 -30.63
N ASN A 316 -39.66 12.17 -31.72
CA ASN A 316 -39.12 11.62 -32.96
C ASN A 316 -38.35 12.72 -33.69
N SER A 317 -37.07 12.46 -33.98
CA SER A 317 -36.20 13.39 -34.68
C SER A 317 -35.26 12.65 -35.64
N THR A 318 -35.10 13.18 -36.84
CA THR A 318 -34.11 12.76 -37.84
C THR A 318 -33.16 13.91 -38.11
N THR A 319 -31.86 13.67 -37.92
CA THR A 319 -30.82 14.65 -38.19
C THR A 319 -29.78 14.07 -39.14
N VAL A 320 -29.48 14.80 -40.21
CA VAL A 320 -28.34 14.52 -41.10
C VAL A 320 -27.34 15.65 -40.95
N ALA A 321 -26.20 15.35 -40.33
CA ALA A 321 -25.18 16.34 -39.99
C ALA A 321 -23.81 15.67 -39.85
N ASN A 322 -22.74 16.46 -39.79
CA ASN A 322 -21.37 15.98 -39.58
C ASN A 322 -21.17 15.40 -38.16
N VAL A 323 -20.01 14.76 -37.94
CA VAL A 323 -19.73 14.03 -36.69
C VAL A 323 -19.75 14.96 -35.48
N THR A 324 -19.14 16.15 -35.60
CA THR A 324 -19.12 17.18 -34.55
C THR A 324 -20.52 17.55 -34.09
N THR A 325 -21.47 17.75 -35.01
CA THR A 325 -22.84 18.15 -34.63
C THR A 325 -23.53 17.09 -33.78
N HIS A 326 -23.38 15.82 -34.14
CA HIS A 326 -24.00 14.72 -33.39
C HIS A 326 -23.32 14.46 -32.05
N ILE A 327 -21.99 14.55 -32.00
CA ILE A 327 -21.23 14.44 -30.74
C ILE A 327 -21.63 15.57 -29.77
N LYS A 328 -21.81 16.81 -30.26
CA LYS A 328 -22.30 17.93 -29.44
C LYS A 328 -23.69 17.63 -28.87
N ALA A 329 -24.61 17.20 -29.71
CA ALA A 329 -25.98 16.87 -29.29
C ALA A 329 -26.02 15.81 -28.19
N LEU A 330 -25.21 14.74 -28.30
CA LEU A 330 -25.15 13.71 -27.25
C LEU A 330 -24.46 14.20 -25.96
N SER A 331 -23.57 15.19 -26.08
CA SER A 331 -22.83 15.76 -24.93
C SER A 331 -23.68 16.68 -24.06
N GLU A 332 -24.78 17.24 -24.59
CA GLU A 332 -25.68 18.11 -23.82
C GLU A 332 -26.26 17.42 -22.59
N GLY A 333 -26.51 16.11 -22.67
CA GLY A 333 -26.97 15.27 -21.54
C GLY A 333 -25.85 14.64 -20.71
N ASN A 334 -24.57 14.87 -21.04
CA ASN A 334 -23.41 14.20 -20.44
C ASN A 334 -22.37 15.21 -19.91
N GLN A 335 -22.84 16.26 -19.25
CA GLN A 335 -21.97 17.31 -18.72
C GLN A 335 -21.18 16.85 -17.47
N ASN A 336 -20.07 17.55 -17.23
CA ASN A 336 -19.28 17.40 -16.01
C ASN A 336 -20.07 17.84 -14.77
N GLY A 337 -19.74 17.22 -13.63
CA GLY A 337 -20.39 17.48 -12.34
C GLY A 337 -21.61 16.60 -12.07
N GLY A 338 -22.17 16.67 -10.87
CA GLY A 338 -23.16 15.71 -10.39
C GLY A 338 -22.53 14.33 -10.15
N ARG A 339 -23.26 13.45 -9.47
CA ARG A 339 -22.76 12.11 -9.09
C ARG A 339 -23.25 11.07 -10.09
N LYS A 340 -22.38 10.13 -10.44
CA LYS A 340 -22.64 9.13 -11.48
C LYS A 340 -22.07 7.76 -11.14
N ALA A 341 -22.69 6.71 -11.66
CA ALA A 341 -22.28 5.32 -11.46
C ALA A 341 -22.57 4.51 -12.72
N TRP A 342 -21.65 3.62 -13.07
CA TRP A 342 -21.81 2.63 -14.13
C TRP A 342 -21.57 1.24 -13.59
N PHE A 343 -22.47 0.32 -13.92
CA PHE A 343 -22.27 -1.11 -13.76
C PHE A 343 -22.59 -1.81 -15.08
N GLY A 344 -21.86 -2.88 -15.41
CA GLY A 344 -21.99 -3.56 -16.69
C GLY A 344 -22.21 -5.07 -16.57
N VAL A 345 -22.97 -5.64 -17.50
CA VAL A 345 -23.09 -7.10 -17.71
C VAL A 345 -23.32 -7.39 -19.18
N SER A 346 -22.80 -8.49 -19.72
CA SER A 346 -23.00 -8.85 -21.12
C SER A 346 -23.70 -10.21 -21.26
N VAL A 347 -24.59 -10.29 -22.25
CA VAL A 347 -25.37 -11.51 -22.56
C VAL A 347 -25.27 -11.84 -24.05
N TYR A 348 -25.15 -13.11 -24.39
CA TYR A 348 -25.14 -13.57 -25.78
C TYR A 348 -26.49 -13.32 -26.47
N LEU A 349 -26.43 -13.02 -27.76
CA LEU A 349 -27.58 -12.95 -28.64
C LEU A 349 -27.78 -14.30 -29.34
N GLY A 350 -29.00 -14.82 -29.32
CA GLY A 350 -29.32 -16.14 -29.88
C GLY A 350 -30.75 -16.57 -29.59
N GLU A 351 -30.98 -17.88 -29.55
CA GLU A 351 -32.29 -18.43 -29.16
C GLU A 351 -32.64 -17.99 -27.72
N GLY A 352 -33.82 -17.37 -27.55
CA GLY A 352 -34.28 -16.90 -26.24
C GLY A 352 -33.72 -15.55 -25.76
N SER A 353 -32.74 -14.95 -26.45
CA SER A 353 -32.14 -13.66 -26.01
C SER A 353 -33.14 -12.51 -26.04
N SER A 354 -34.03 -12.46 -27.03
CA SER A 354 -35.10 -11.44 -27.07
C SER A 354 -35.99 -11.48 -25.84
N GLN A 355 -36.34 -12.68 -25.36
CA GLN A 355 -37.17 -12.83 -24.17
C GLN A 355 -36.39 -12.49 -22.90
N LEU A 356 -35.10 -12.86 -22.82
CA LEU A 356 -34.21 -12.46 -21.73
C LEU A 356 -34.14 -10.93 -21.61
N LEU A 357 -33.86 -10.22 -22.70
CA LEU A 357 -33.81 -8.75 -22.71
C LEU A 357 -35.15 -8.12 -22.27
N GLN A 358 -36.29 -8.72 -22.66
CA GLN A 358 -37.60 -8.25 -22.21
C GLN A 358 -37.82 -8.48 -20.70
N ASP A 359 -37.34 -9.59 -20.17
CA ASP A 359 -37.52 -9.99 -18.76
C ASP A 359 -36.61 -9.20 -17.80
N ILE A 360 -35.57 -8.54 -18.30
CA ILE A 360 -34.72 -7.63 -17.53
C ILE A 360 -35.45 -6.32 -17.20
N ILE A 361 -36.39 -5.88 -18.03
CA ILE A 361 -37.07 -4.59 -17.87
C ILE A 361 -37.80 -4.47 -16.52
N PRO A 362 -38.61 -5.47 -16.09
CA PRO A 362 -39.22 -5.44 -14.76
C PRO A 362 -38.20 -5.35 -13.61
N LEU A 363 -37.05 -6.01 -13.72
CA LEU A 363 -35.99 -5.95 -12.69
C LEU A 363 -35.38 -4.54 -12.61
N TYR A 364 -35.17 -3.90 -13.76
CA TYR A 364 -34.75 -2.50 -13.83
C TYR A 364 -35.79 -1.55 -13.23
N GLN A 365 -37.08 -1.78 -13.49
CA GLN A 365 -38.16 -0.96 -12.92
C GLN A 365 -38.24 -1.11 -11.40
N GLU A 366 -38.14 -2.34 -10.88
CA GLU A 366 -38.06 -2.61 -9.44
C GLU A 366 -36.91 -1.85 -8.80
N ARG A 367 -35.69 -1.95 -9.36
CA ARG A 367 -34.53 -1.19 -8.89
C ARG A 367 -34.79 0.32 -8.92
N SER A 368 -35.32 0.82 -10.03
CA SER A 368 -35.54 2.24 -10.23
C SER A 368 -36.54 2.81 -9.23
N GLU A 369 -37.59 2.05 -8.88
CA GLU A 369 -38.55 2.44 -7.83
C GLU A 369 -37.86 2.62 -6.47
N ILE A 370 -36.92 1.75 -6.10
CA ILE A 370 -36.14 1.85 -4.85
C ILE A 370 -35.30 3.13 -4.82
N VAL A 371 -34.56 3.39 -5.90
CA VAL A 371 -33.69 4.57 -6.01
C VAL A 371 -34.51 5.86 -6.00
N LEU A 372 -35.57 5.93 -6.81
CA LEU A 372 -36.44 7.10 -6.92
C LEU A 372 -37.21 7.37 -5.61
N ALA A 373 -37.70 6.33 -4.93
CA ALA A 373 -38.37 6.48 -3.64
C ALA A 373 -37.41 7.01 -2.56
N THR A 374 -36.18 6.49 -2.54
CA THR A 374 -35.15 6.96 -1.61
C THR A 374 -34.78 8.42 -1.87
N ALA A 375 -34.56 8.78 -3.14
CA ALA A 375 -34.29 10.16 -3.55
C ALA A 375 -35.45 11.09 -3.14
N ALA A 376 -36.69 10.73 -3.46
CA ALA A 376 -37.87 11.50 -3.08
C ALA A 376 -38.01 11.67 -1.56
N SER A 377 -37.72 10.64 -0.76
CA SER A 377 -37.76 10.69 0.70
C SER A 377 -36.78 11.70 1.31
N LYS A 378 -35.72 12.04 0.57
CA LYS A 378 -34.66 12.98 0.96
C LYS A 378 -34.77 14.33 0.22
N ASN A 379 -35.79 14.53 -0.61
CA ASN A 379 -35.92 15.71 -1.49
C ASN A 379 -34.70 15.90 -2.41
N LEU A 380 -34.19 14.79 -2.95
CA LEU A 380 -33.10 14.73 -3.91
C LEU A 380 -33.59 14.16 -5.24
N THR A 381 -32.82 14.31 -6.32
CA THR A 381 -33.11 13.69 -7.61
C THR A 381 -32.12 12.59 -7.97
N ALA A 382 -32.62 11.61 -8.71
CA ALA A 382 -31.85 10.53 -9.30
C ALA A 382 -32.48 10.13 -10.64
N MET A 383 -31.64 9.72 -11.59
CA MET A 383 -32.04 9.31 -12.94
C MET A 383 -31.43 7.93 -13.23
N PRO A 384 -32.10 6.84 -12.80
CA PRO A 384 -31.68 5.48 -13.13
C PRO A 384 -31.98 5.16 -14.60
N MET A 385 -30.98 4.63 -15.30
CA MET A 385 -31.05 4.27 -16.71
C MET A 385 -30.55 2.85 -16.95
N LEU A 386 -31.04 2.23 -18.02
CA LEU A 386 -30.56 0.94 -18.52
C LEU A 386 -30.30 1.05 -20.01
N VAL A 387 -29.10 0.70 -20.45
CA VAL A 387 -28.68 0.85 -21.86
C VAL A 387 -28.34 -0.51 -22.44
N TYR A 388 -28.90 -0.85 -23.60
CA TYR A 388 -28.52 -2.03 -24.37
C TYR A 388 -27.67 -1.63 -25.56
N GLN A 389 -26.44 -2.14 -25.62
CA GLN A 389 -25.47 -1.83 -26.65
C GLN A 389 -25.03 -3.13 -27.33
N PRO A 390 -25.36 -3.34 -28.62
CA PRO A 390 -25.04 -4.57 -29.31
C PRO A 390 -23.58 -4.62 -29.72
N ILE A 391 -22.97 -5.79 -29.57
CA ILE A 391 -21.67 -6.19 -30.09
C ILE A 391 -21.95 -7.26 -31.15
N THR A 392 -22.08 -6.81 -32.39
CA THR A 392 -22.56 -7.62 -33.51
C THR A 392 -21.42 -8.41 -34.17
N ALA A 393 -21.76 -9.44 -34.95
CA ALA A 393 -20.77 -10.34 -35.55
C ALA A 393 -19.72 -9.59 -36.42
N ASN A 394 -20.14 -8.61 -37.22
CA ASN A 394 -19.23 -7.77 -37.99
C ASN A 394 -18.30 -6.92 -37.11
N ILE A 395 -18.74 -6.47 -35.93
CA ILE A 395 -17.85 -5.77 -34.98
C ILE A 395 -16.79 -6.75 -34.49
N LEU A 396 -17.20 -7.95 -34.03
CA LEU A 396 -16.29 -8.99 -33.54
C LEU A 396 -15.25 -9.40 -34.59
N GLU A 397 -15.65 -9.49 -35.86
CA GLU A 397 -14.75 -9.77 -36.98
C GLU A 397 -13.71 -8.65 -37.16
N GLN A 398 -14.14 -7.39 -37.13
CA GLN A 398 -13.23 -6.26 -37.27
C GLN A 398 -12.28 -6.10 -36.07
N MET A 399 -12.67 -6.55 -34.87
CA MET A 399 -11.81 -6.56 -33.68
C MET A 399 -10.63 -7.54 -33.82
N GLN A 400 -10.66 -8.48 -34.77
CA GLN A 400 -9.57 -9.45 -34.97
C GLN A 400 -8.38 -8.89 -35.75
N LYS A 401 -8.51 -7.70 -36.35
CA LYS A 401 -7.42 -7.08 -37.11
C LYS A 401 -6.21 -6.78 -36.21
N ASN A 402 -5.04 -6.64 -36.86
CA ASN A 402 -3.78 -6.35 -36.16
C ASN A 402 -3.46 -7.36 -35.03
N GLY A 403 -3.85 -8.64 -35.21
CA GLY A 403 -3.58 -9.71 -34.26
C GLY A 403 -4.53 -9.75 -33.04
N GLY A 404 -5.74 -9.20 -33.17
CA GLY A 404 -6.72 -9.12 -32.09
C GLY A 404 -6.35 -8.09 -31.01
N ASN A 405 -7.11 -8.07 -29.92
CA ASN A 405 -6.93 -7.14 -28.80
C ASN A 405 -7.08 -7.88 -27.46
N ALA A 406 -6.93 -7.18 -26.34
CA ALA A 406 -6.87 -7.79 -25.01
C ALA A 406 -8.21 -8.30 -24.46
N LEU A 407 -9.33 -7.96 -25.09
CA LEU A 407 -10.68 -8.12 -24.54
C LEU A 407 -11.19 -9.57 -24.51
N GLY A 408 -10.49 -10.50 -25.17
CA GLY A 408 -10.91 -11.92 -25.22
C GLY A 408 -12.14 -12.21 -26.07
N LEU A 409 -12.61 -11.23 -26.85
CA LEU A 409 -13.81 -11.36 -27.68
C LEU A 409 -13.45 -11.95 -29.05
N SER A 410 -14.22 -12.95 -29.49
CA SER A 410 -14.02 -13.65 -30.76
C SER A 410 -15.32 -13.78 -31.55
N PRO A 411 -15.27 -13.78 -32.90
CA PRO A 411 -16.44 -14.05 -33.74
C PRO A 411 -17.08 -15.41 -33.44
N GLU A 412 -16.27 -16.41 -33.07
CA GLU A 412 -16.71 -17.77 -32.77
C GLU A 412 -17.58 -17.85 -31.52
N ALA A 413 -17.36 -16.98 -30.52
CA ALA A 413 -18.20 -16.90 -29.33
C ALA A 413 -19.61 -16.36 -29.64
N GLY A 414 -19.76 -15.63 -30.74
CA GLY A 414 -21.03 -15.10 -31.21
C GLY A 414 -21.35 -13.68 -30.70
N PRO A 415 -22.35 -13.03 -31.31
CA PRO A 415 -22.75 -11.67 -30.97
C PRO A 415 -23.36 -11.60 -29.57
N MET A 416 -23.28 -10.42 -28.96
CA MET A 416 -23.78 -10.17 -27.60
C MET A 416 -24.37 -8.78 -27.46
N VAL A 417 -25.02 -8.52 -26.33
CA VAL A 417 -25.44 -7.18 -25.89
C VAL A 417 -24.74 -6.89 -24.59
N HIS A 418 -24.01 -5.78 -24.55
CA HIS A 418 -23.57 -5.19 -23.31
C HIS A 418 -24.72 -4.36 -22.71
N ILE A 419 -25.04 -4.65 -21.47
CA ILE A 419 -26.10 -4.01 -20.68
C ILE A 419 -25.42 -3.14 -19.64
N GLN A 420 -25.62 -1.83 -19.76
CA GLN A 420 -25.09 -0.85 -18.82
C GLN A 420 -26.22 -0.37 -17.90
N VAL A 421 -26.00 -0.51 -16.59
CA VAL A 421 -26.80 0.10 -15.53
C VAL A 421 -26.15 1.43 -15.18
N ASP A 422 -26.79 2.51 -15.57
CA ASP A 422 -26.29 3.88 -15.36
C ASP A 422 -27.21 4.60 -14.38
N THR A 423 -26.66 5.46 -13.53
CA THR A 423 -27.46 6.32 -12.66
C THR A 423 -26.74 7.65 -12.46
N HIS A 424 -27.47 8.76 -12.66
CA HIS A 424 -27.03 10.09 -12.29
C HIS A 424 -27.82 10.58 -11.05
N TRP A 425 -27.20 11.28 -10.11
CA TRP A 425 -27.87 11.81 -8.91
C TRP A 425 -27.17 13.03 -8.31
N ASP A 426 -27.86 13.71 -7.40
CA ASP A 426 -27.43 15.03 -6.90
C ASP A 426 -26.42 15.01 -5.75
N ALA A 427 -26.50 14.03 -4.83
CA ALA A 427 -25.85 14.15 -3.53
C ALA A 427 -25.41 12.80 -2.92
N ALA A 428 -24.34 12.83 -2.11
CA ALA A 428 -23.67 11.65 -1.57
C ALA A 428 -24.58 10.76 -0.70
N GLU A 429 -25.67 11.30 -0.16
CA GLU A 429 -26.67 10.59 0.62
C GLU A 429 -27.41 9.48 -0.15
N LEU A 430 -27.24 9.42 -1.47
CA LEU A 430 -27.79 8.36 -2.33
C LEU A 430 -26.74 7.35 -2.82
N ASP A 431 -25.46 7.53 -2.50
CA ASP A 431 -24.38 6.67 -3.04
C ASP A 431 -24.63 5.19 -2.72
N GLU A 432 -24.86 4.87 -1.45
CA GLU A 432 -25.06 3.49 -0.98
C GLU A 432 -26.25 2.82 -1.66
N VAL A 433 -27.40 3.50 -1.79
CA VAL A 433 -28.60 2.91 -2.41
C VAL A 433 -28.41 2.76 -3.92
N VAL A 434 -27.70 3.68 -4.57
CA VAL A 434 -27.44 3.60 -6.02
C VAL A 434 -26.50 2.44 -6.34
N GLU A 435 -25.40 2.31 -5.59
CA GLU A 435 -24.39 1.27 -5.77
C GLU A 435 -24.94 -0.13 -5.45
N SER A 436 -25.49 -0.31 -4.25
CA SER A 436 -25.99 -1.61 -3.79
C SER A 436 -27.12 -2.13 -4.70
N SER A 437 -28.03 -1.25 -5.12
CA SER A 437 -29.13 -1.64 -6.02
C SER A 437 -28.67 -1.90 -7.45
N ALA A 438 -27.62 -1.23 -7.94
CA ALA A 438 -27.03 -1.52 -9.24
C ALA A 438 -26.32 -2.88 -9.24
N ALA A 439 -25.55 -3.17 -8.20
CA ALA A 439 -24.90 -4.47 -8.00
C ALA A 439 -25.93 -5.61 -7.90
N ASP A 440 -27.01 -5.42 -7.14
CA ASP A 440 -28.12 -6.40 -7.06
C ASP A 440 -28.78 -6.62 -8.44
N LEU A 441 -29.04 -5.56 -9.19
CA LEU A 441 -29.62 -5.67 -10.54
C LEU A 441 -28.69 -6.44 -11.48
N VAL A 442 -27.39 -6.14 -11.49
CA VAL A 442 -26.41 -6.89 -12.28
C VAL A 442 -26.41 -8.36 -11.88
N ALA A 443 -26.37 -8.68 -10.58
CA ALA A 443 -26.41 -10.06 -10.11
C ALA A 443 -27.70 -10.80 -10.52
N LYS A 444 -28.85 -10.13 -10.47
CA LYS A 444 -30.13 -10.68 -10.95
C LYS A 444 -30.11 -10.94 -12.46
N ILE A 445 -29.58 -10.02 -13.26
CA ILE A 445 -29.43 -10.18 -14.71
C ILE A 445 -28.50 -11.35 -15.03
N THR A 446 -27.34 -11.42 -14.36
CA THR A 446 -26.36 -12.51 -14.54
C THR A 446 -26.99 -13.87 -14.27
N ARG A 447 -27.67 -14.04 -13.12
CA ARG A 447 -28.37 -15.30 -12.79
C ARG A 447 -29.41 -15.66 -13.84
N LEU A 448 -30.23 -14.70 -14.27
CA LEU A 448 -31.26 -14.94 -15.29
C LEU A 448 -30.66 -15.34 -16.63
N ALA A 449 -29.51 -14.77 -17.00
CA ALA A 449 -28.78 -15.14 -18.21
C ALA A 449 -28.15 -16.53 -18.10
N GLU A 450 -27.58 -16.88 -16.94
CA GLU A 450 -27.01 -18.21 -16.66
C GLU A 450 -28.07 -19.31 -16.72
N GLU A 451 -29.23 -19.10 -16.10
CA GLU A 451 -30.37 -20.03 -16.14
C GLU A 451 -30.83 -20.35 -17.57
N ARG A 452 -30.56 -19.43 -18.52
CA ARG A 452 -30.91 -19.57 -19.93
C ARG A 452 -29.73 -19.95 -20.83
N GLY A 453 -28.53 -20.13 -20.26
CA GLY A 453 -27.32 -20.41 -21.03
C GLY A 453 -26.87 -19.26 -21.94
N LEU A 454 -27.22 -18.03 -21.59
CA LEU A 454 -26.94 -16.81 -22.37
C LEU A 454 -25.97 -15.85 -21.68
N SER A 455 -25.43 -16.20 -20.50
CA SER A 455 -24.42 -15.37 -19.83
C SER A 455 -23.12 -15.34 -20.65
N ALA A 456 -22.60 -14.15 -20.93
CA ALA A 456 -21.35 -14.00 -21.67
C ALA A 456 -20.11 -13.87 -20.77
N GLY A 457 -20.28 -13.56 -19.48
CA GLY A 457 -19.18 -13.33 -18.54
C GLY A 457 -18.35 -12.07 -18.79
N TYR A 458 -18.39 -11.51 -20.00
CA TYR A 458 -17.68 -10.28 -20.37
C TYR A 458 -18.26 -9.04 -19.70
N VAL A 459 -17.40 -8.19 -19.13
CA VAL A 459 -17.75 -6.86 -18.63
C VAL A 459 -16.86 -5.83 -19.31
N TYR A 460 -17.48 -4.82 -19.93
CA TYR A 460 -16.75 -3.77 -20.62
C TYR A 460 -16.15 -2.77 -19.63
N LEU A 461 -14.82 -2.73 -19.57
CA LEU A 461 -14.05 -1.96 -18.59
C LEU A 461 -14.47 -0.48 -18.48
N ASN A 462 -14.71 0.19 -19.62
CA ASN A 462 -15.06 1.61 -19.61
C ASN A 462 -16.46 1.89 -19.02
N TYR A 463 -17.30 0.88 -18.80
CA TYR A 463 -18.62 0.97 -18.16
C TYR A 463 -18.73 0.12 -16.89
N ALA A 464 -17.60 -0.29 -16.32
CA ALA A 464 -17.56 -1.07 -15.10
C ALA A 464 -17.47 -0.17 -13.86
N ASP A 465 -18.02 -0.65 -12.75
CA ASP A 465 -17.75 -0.10 -11.42
C ASP A 465 -16.42 -0.61 -10.88
N LYS A 466 -15.86 0.08 -9.87
CA LYS A 466 -14.66 -0.33 -9.14
C LYS A 466 -14.76 -1.68 -8.41
N ASN A 467 -15.95 -2.25 -8.30
CA ASN A 467 -16.16 -3.54 -7.65
C ASN A 467 -16.42 -4.68 -8.66
N GLN A 468 -16.32 -4.43 -9.96
CA GLN A 468 -16.55 -5.46 -10.98
C GLN A 468 -15.22 -6.03 -11.49
N ASP A 469 -15.06 -7.35 -11.42
CA ASP A 469 -13.92 -8.03 -12.05
C ASP A 469 -14.12 -8.11 -13.56
N VAL A 470 -13.62 -7.09 -14.25
CA VAL A 470 -13.74 -6.93 -15.70
C VAL A 470 -12.93 -7.96 -16.47
N TYR A 471 -11.83 -8.43 -15.91
CA TYR A 471 -10.87 -9.21 -16.65
C TYR A 471 -11.05 -10.71 -16.48
N ALA A 472 -11.76 -11.17 -15.44
CA ALA A 472 -12.34 -12.51 -15.42
C ALA A 472 -13.13 -12.80 -16.72
N GLY A 473 -13.76 -11.76 -17.28
CA GLY A 473 -14.48 -11.83 -18.56
C GLY A 473 -13.61 -11.84 -19.83
N TYR A 474 -12.28 -11.66 -19.74
CA TYR A 474 -11.38 -11.64 -20.92
C TYR A 474 -10.86 -13.04 -21.29
N GLY A 475 -11.13 -14.03 -20.46
CA GLY A 475 -10.66 -15.41 -20.62
C GLY A 475 -9.22 -15.63 -20.17
N GLU A 476 -8.90 -16.90 -19.87
CA GLU A 476 -7.63 -17.29 -19.25
C GLU A 476 -6.40 -16.95 -20.12
N GLU A 477 -6.50 -17.08 -21.44
CA GLU A 477 -5.39 -16.80 -22.36
C GLU A 477 -5.03 -15.31 -22.36
N SER A 478 -6.03 -14.44 -22.55
CA SER A 478 -5.84 -13.00 -22.49
C SER A 478 -5.30 -12.59 -21.12
N HIS A 479 -5.84 -13.17 -20.04
CA HIS A 479 -5.41 -12.88 -18.68
C HIS A 479 -3.95 -13.28 -18.43
N ALA A 480 -3.53 -14.48 -18.85
CA ALA A 480 -2.16 -14.94 -18.73
C ALA A 480 -1.20 -14.04 -19.52
N ARG A 481 -1.57 -13.68 -20.74
CA ARG A 481 -0.75 -12.81 -21.59
C ARG A 481 -0.63 -11.39 -21.02
N LEU A 482 -1.71 -10.81 -20.49
CA LEU A 482 -1.66 -9.50 -19.82
C LEU A 482 -0.71 -9.54 -18.61
N ARG A 483 -0.71 -10.62 -17.82
CA ARG A 483 0.24 -10.81 -16.71
C ARG A 483 1.69 -10.88 -17.19
N GLU A 484 1.96 -11.61 -18.27
CA GLU A 484 3.29 -11.69 -18.87
C GLU A 484 3.79 -10.31 -19.34
N VAL A 485 2.96 -9.59 -20.10
CA VAL A 485 3.31 -8.24 -20.60
C VAL A 485 3.56 -7.29 -19.42
N ALA A 486 2.71 -7.31 -18.39
CA ALA A 486 2.91 -6.48 -17.22
C ALA A 486 4.20 -6.83 -16.45
N GLY A 487 4.53 -8.13 -16.34
CA GLY A 487 5.80 -8.58 -15.77
C GLY A 487 7.02 -8.12 -16.57
N LYS A 488 6.90 -7.97 -17.89
CA LYS A 488 7.96 -7.51 -18.78
C LYS A 488 8.18 -6.00 -18.71
N TYR A 489 7.12 -5.19 -18.72
CA TYR A 489 7.20 -3.73 -18.84
C TYR A 489 7.09 -2.97 -17.51
N ASP A 490 6.64 -3.63 -16.44
CA ASP A 490 6.51 -3.07 -15.09
C ASP A 490 6.86 -4.12 -14.02
N ALA A 491 8.03 -4.75 -14.10
CA ALA A 491 8.41 -5.89 -13.25
C ALA A 491 8.26 -5.63 -11.73
N GLU A 492 8.50 -4.39 -11.29
CA GLU A 492 8.38 -3.96 -9.88
C GLU A 492 6.94 -3.61 -9.47
N GLY A 493 6.00 -3.63 -10.41
CA GLY A 493 4.60 -3.25 -10.17
C GLY A 493 4.43 -1.77 -9.86
N SER A 494 5.29 -0.90 -10.38
CA SER A 494 5.30 0.53 -10.08
C SER A 494 4.06 1.28 -10.58
N PHE A 495 3.45 0.86 -11.69
CA PHE A 495 2.15 1.37 -12.13
C PHE A 495 1.00 0.61 -11.47
N ARG A 496 1.16 -0.71 -11.34
CA ARG A 496 0.12 -1.62 -10.83
C ARG A 496 -0.21 -1.38 -9.35
N ALA A 497 0.80 -1.35 -8.49
CA ALA A 497 0.66 -1.15 -7.04
C ALA A 497 0.23 0.27 -6.63
N ARG A 498 0.16 1.21 -7.58
CA ARG A 498 0.07 2.64 -7.28
C ARG A 498 -1.09 3.37 -7.96
N GLN A 499 -1.76 2.73 -8.93
CA GLN A 499 -2.89 3.33 -9.66
C GLN A 499 -4.23 2.58 -9.51
N TRP A 500 -4.23 1.25 -9.49
CA TRP A 500 -5.46 0.45 -9.67
C TRP A 500 -5.70 -0.64 -8.61
N ASP A 501 -4.80 -0.83 -7.63
CA ASP A 501 -4.98 -1.80 -6.53
C ASP A 501 -6.27 -1.59 -5.71
N HIS A 502 -6.88 -0.41 -5.78
CA HIS A 502 -8.17 -0.11 -5.13
C HIS A 502 -9.40 -0.40 -5.99
N LEU A 503 -9.24 -0.71 -7.29
CA LEU A 503 -10.32 -0.69 -8.28
C LEU A 503 -10.64 -2.05 -8.88
N ILE A 504 -9.76 -3.04 -8.73
CA ILE A 504 -10.05 -4.41 -9.15
C ILE A 504 -9.24 -5.35 -8.24
N PRO A 505 -9.75 -5.69 -7.06
CA PRO A 505 -9.11 -6.66 -6.18
C PRO A 505 -8.82 -7.94 -6.96
N ASP A 506 -9.75 -8.38 -7.83
CA ASP A 506 -9.78 -9.74 -8.37
C ASP A 506 -9.01 -10.02 -9.67
N PHE A 507 -8.79 -9.03 -10.52
CA PHE A 507 -8.01 -9.22 -11.75
C PHE A 507 -6.54 -9.57 -11.48
N TRP A 508 -6.00 -8.97 -10.43
CA TRP A 508 -4.69 -9.30 -9.90
C TRP A 508 -4.79 -10.16 -8.64
N SER A 509 -6.01 -10.54 -8.16
CA SER A 509 -6.16 -11.47 -7.03
C SER A 509 -5.87 -12.89 -7.48
N SER A 510 -4.64 -13.29 -7.21
CA SER A 510 -4.51 -14.40 -6.28
C SER A 510 -4.16 -13.80 -4.92
N VAL A 511 -5.12 -13.07 -4.32
CA VAL A 511 -4.90 -12.18 -3.16
C VAL A 511 -3.91 -11.04 -3.54
N PRO A 512 -4.04 -9.80 -3.04
CA PRO A 512 -2.91 -8.87 -3.13
C PRO A 512 -1.66 -9.61 -2.64
N PRO A 513 -0.48 -9.50 -3.29
CA PRO A 513 0.72 -9.88 -2.61
C PRO A 513 0.81 -8.95 -1.41
N LEU A 514 0.29 -9.42 -0.27
CA LEU A 514 0.44 -8.74 0.99
C LEU A 514 1.91 -8.90 1.32
N PHE A 515 2.78 -8.11 0.68
CA PHE A 515 4.20 -8.12 0.98
C PHE A 515 4.38 -7.91 2.49
N ARG A 516 3.45 -7.18 3.11
CA ARG A 516 3.41 -6.86 4.54
C ARG A 516 2.03 -7.17 5.13
N ILE A 517 1.98 -8.00 6.16
CA ILE A 517 0.76 -8.22 6.97
C ILE A 517 1.02 -7.84 8.42
N LYS A 518 0.01 -7.35 9.15
CA LYS A 518 0.12 -7.14 10.60
C LYS A 518 -1.07 -7.70 11.38
N VAL A 519 -0.81 -8.02 12.65
CA VAL A 519 -1.84 -8.26 13.67
C VAL A 519 -1.48 -7.39 14.88
N ALA A 520 -1.91 -6.13 14.87
CA ALA A 520 -1.56 -5.16 15.91
C ALA A 520 -2.78 -4.48 16.52
N GLU A 521 -3.80 -4.14 15.76
CA GLU A 521 -4.96 -3.37 16.24
C GLU A 521 -6.26 -4.18 16.17
N ALA A 522 -7.33 -3.66 16.77
CA ALA A 522 -8.63 -4.35 16.80
C ALA A 522 -9.15 -4.66 15.38
N ASP A 523 -8.97 -3.73 14.45
CA ASP A 523 -9.40 -3.90 13.06
C ASP A 523 -8.57 -4.98 12.34
N ASP A 524 -7.26 -5.08 12.63
CA ASP A 524 -6.40 -6.15 12.10
C ASP A 524 -6.87 -7.53 12.58
N ILE A 525 -7.29 -7.63 13.85
CA ILE A 525 -7.81 -8.87 14.43
C ILE A 525 -9.10 -9.27 13.71
N GLU A 526 -10.02 -8.33 13.48
CA GLU A 526 -11.25 -8.60 12.73
C GLU A 526 -10.98 -9.03 11.29
N ALA A 527 -10.07 -8.34 10.60
CA ALA A 527 -9.66 -8.63 9.23
C ALA A 527 -8.86 -9.94 9.08
N SER A 528 -8.30 -10.48 10.16
CA SER A 528 -7.47 -11.69 10.10
C SER A 528 -8.24 -12.94 9.70
N TYR A 529 -9.55 -13.03 10.00
CA TYR A 529 -10.35 -14.22 9.69
C TYR A 529 -10.55 -14.44 8.18
N PRO A 530 -11.06 -13.47 7.39
CA PRO A 530 -11.22 -13.66 5.95
C PRO A 530 -9.87 -13.93 5.27
N LEU A 531 -8.79 -13.30 5.74
CA LEU A 531 -7.44 -13.56 5.23
C LEU A 531 -6.99 -15.01 5.51
N LEU A 532 -7.21 -15.50 6.73
CA LEU A 532 -6.91 -16.88 7.11
C LEU A 532 -7.74 -17.87 6.29
N ALA A 533 -9.03 -17.62 6.11
CA ALA A 533 -9.90 -18.44 5.28
C ALA A 533 -9.37 -18.50 3.84
N SER A 534 -8.95 -17.36 3.28
CA SER A 534 -8.33 -17.29 1.96
C SER A 534 -7.02 -18.08 1.86
N TYR A 535 -6.13 -17.99 2.86
CA TYR A 535 -4.88 -18.77 2.85
C TYR A 535 -5.10 -20.26 3.08
N ALA A 536 -6.16 -20.63 3.79
CA ALA A 536 -6.53 -22.01 3.98
C ALA A 536 -6.98 -22.66 2.67
N THR A 537 -7.76 -21.95 1.87
CA THR A 537 -8.29 -22.44 0.57
C THR A 537 -7.30 -22.23 -0.58
N ASN A 538 -6.45 -21.20 -0.51
CA ASN A 538 -5.39 -20.91 -1.47
C ASN A 538 -4.03 -20.64 -0.77
N PRO A 539 -3.27 -21.68 -0.41
CA PRO A 539 -2.01 -21.52 0.33
C PRO A 539 -0.91 -20.77 -0.43
N ASP A 540 -0.92 -20.80 -1.77
CA ASP A 540 0.12 -20.15 -2.59
C ASP A 540 0.07 -18.62 -2.46
N ALA A 541 -1.11 -18.06 -2.15
CA ALA A 541 -1.27 -16.64 -1.87
C ALA A 541 -0.45 -16.15 -0.67
N ALA A 542 -0.14 -17.02 0.30
CA ALA A 542 0.66 -16.64 1.45
C ALA A 542 2.17 -16.55 1.14
N LEU A 543 2.62 -17.05 -0.03
CA LEU A 543 4.04 -17.06 -0.40
C LEU A 543 4.55 -15.68 -0.81
N THR A 544 3.67 -14.73 -1.10
CA THR A 544 4.04 -13.36 -1.48
C THR A 544 4.42 -12.49 -0.28
N VAL A 545 4.07 -12.93 0.95
CA VAL A 545 4.33 -12.20 2.19
C VAL A 545 5.81 -12.28 2.55
N ASN A 546 6.49 -11.13 2.63
CA ASN A 546 7.90 -11.02 2.99
C ASN A 546 8.18 -10.18 4.24
N GLU A 547 7.18 -9.51 4.81
CA GLU A 547 7.24 -8.77 6.07
C GLU A 547 6.02 -9.06 6.97
N PHE A 548 6.24 -9.17 8.28
CA PHE A 548 5.18 -9.46 9.25
C PHE A 548 5.25 -8.54 10.46
N GLY A 549 4.14 -7.91 10.81
CA GLY A 549 3.98 -7.02 11.96
C GLY A 549 3.14 -7.65 13.07
N ILE A 550 3.54 -7.51 14.32
CA ILE A 550 2.72 -7.93 15.46
C ILE A 550 2.92 -7.00 16.64
N ASP A 551 1.84 -6.63 17.35
CA ASP A 551 1.93 -5.89 18.61
C ASP A 551 0.75 -6.25 19.50
N THR A 552 0.99 -7.12 20.48
CA THR A 552 -0.11 -7.69 21.28
C THR A 552 -0.64 -6.73 22.36
N ASP A 553 0.12 -5.69 22.70
CA ASP A 553 -0.28 -4.71 23.70
C ASP A 553 -1.41 -3.80 23.23
N ARG A 554 -1.53 -3.65 21.91
CA ARG A 554 -2.62 -2.94 21.24
C ARG A 554 -3.86 -3.83 21.08
N TRP A 555 -3.72 -5.14 21.30
CA TRP A 555 -4.89 -6.01 21.38
C TRP A 555 -5.68 -5.66 22.63
N PRO A 556 -7.01 -5.90 22.64
CA PRO A 556 -7.85 -5.60 23.80
C PRO A 556 -7.35 -6.32 25.06
N SER A 557 -6.47 -5.67 25.83
CA SER A 557 -5.76 -6.33 26.92
C SER A 557 -6.67 -6.57 28.13
N ARG A 558 -6.29 -7.56 28.94
CA ARG A 558 -6.92 -7.90 30.21
C ARG A 558 -6.80 -6.78 31.28
N TRP A 559 -5.95 -5.78 31.06
CA TRP A 559 -5.48 -4.84 32.10
C TRP A 559 -5.61 -3.34 31.76
N PHE A 560 -5.71 -2.92 30.49
CA PHE A 560 -5.84 -1.51 30.12
C PHE A 560 -7.02 -1.27 29.18
N GLY A 561 -8.01 -0.52 29.69
CA GLY A 561 -9.22 -0.15 28.97
C GLY A 561 -9.06 1.17 28.21
N PHE A 562 -9.35 1.15 26.90
CA PHE A 562 -9.64 2.36 26.12
C PHE A 562 -10.90 2.27 25.24
N ARG A 563 -11.65 1.16 25.29
CA ARG A 563 -13.09 1.19 25.01
C ARG A 563 -13.86 1.03 26.31
N THR A 564 -13.90 2.10 27.10
CA THR A 564 -15.12 2.40 27.84
C THR A 564 -16.16 2.70 26.77
N HIS A 565 -17.10 1.83 26.50
CA HIS A 565 -18.49 2.15 26.13
C HIS A 565 -19.21 0.81 25.97
N ASP A 566 -20.32 0.67 26.70
CA ASP A 566 -21.29 -0.42 26.64
C ASP A 566 -22.07 -0.45 25.30
N GLU A 567 -21.43 -0.05 24.20
CA GLU A 567 -21.99 -0.19 22.86
C GLU A 567 -21.98 -1.68 22.51
N ALA A 568 -23.20 -2.21 22.39
CA ALA A 568 -23.47 -3.62 22.31
C ALA A 568 -22.66 -4.34 21.23
N LEU A 569 -22.27 -5.56 21.59
CA LEU A 569 -21.74 -6.67 20.77
C LEU A 569 -22.74 -7.17 19.71
N ASN A 570 -23.37 -6.23 18.99
CA ASN A 570 -24.37 -6.48 17.96
C ASN A 570 -23.75 -6.26 16.58
N ASP A 571 -22.57 -6.83 16.35
CA ASP A 571 -22.05 -6.91 14.99
C ASP A 571 -23.01 -7.77 14.15
N PRO A 572 -23.38 -7.33 12.94
CA PRO A 572 -24.23 -8.12 12.07
C PRO A 572 -23.56 -9.45 11.76
N ALA A 573 -24.35 -10.53 11.70
CA ALA A 573 -23.83 -11.84 11.34
C ALA A 573 -23.13 -11.78 9.97
N ARG A 574 -21.91 -12.30 9.90
CA ARG A 574 -21.09 -12.42 8.71
C ARG A 574 -21.04 -13.89 8.27
N PRO A 575 -21.02 -14.17 6.96
CA PRO A 575 -20.90 -15.53 6.47
C PRO A 575 -19.55 -16.13 6.90
N VAL A 576 -19.56 -17.44 7.17
CA VAL A 576 -18.38 -18.24 7.47
C VAL A 576 -18.34 -19.40 6.47
N ASP A 577 -17.21 -19.57 5.78
CA ASP A 577 -16.95 -20.76 4.96
C ASP A 577 -16.54 -21.93 5.88
N ASP A 578 -17.42 -22.92 5.98
CA ASP A 578 -17.20 -24.12 6.81
C ASP A 578 -16.01 -24.96 6.33
N ALA A 579 -15.75 -25.02 5.01
CA ALA A 579 -14.63 -25.77 4.46
C ALA A 579 -13.30 -25.08 4.78
N ALA A 580 -13.23 -23.76 4.58
CA ALA A 580 -12.07 -22.97 4.97
C ALA A 580 -11.81 -23.05 6.49
N HIS A 581 -12.87 -22.99 7.30
CA HIS A 581 -12.74 -23.12 8.76
C HIS A 581 -12.20 -24.48 9.19
N GLN A 582 -12.66 -25.58 8.57
CA GLN A 582 -12.14 -26.91 8.85
C GLN A 582 -10.65 -27.02 8.48
N LEU A 583 -10.23 -26.41 7.37
CA LEU A 583 -8.82 -26.37 6.97
C LEU A 583 -7.94 -25.61 7.97
N LEU A 584 -8.46 -24.55 8.61
CA LEU A 584 -7.78 -23.83 9.68
C LEU A 584 -7.62 -24.70 10.94
N GLU A 585 -8.66 -25.41 11.37
CA GLU A 585 -8.58 -26.35 12.49
C GLU A 585 -7.58 -27.48 12.22
N ASP A 586 -7.64 -28.06 11.01
CA ASP A 586 -6.73 -29.12 10.59
C ASP A 586 -5.28 -28.64 10.58
N ARG A 587 -5.05 -27.40 10.15
CA ARG A 587 -3.72 -26.79 10.18
C ARG A 587 -3.24 -26.60 11.61
N ALA A 588 -4.07 -26.06 12.51
CA ALA A 588 -3.74 -25.89 13.93
C ALA A 588 -3.28 -27.22 14.56
N ARG A 589 -3.98 -28.32 14.28
CA ARG A 589 -3.61 -29.68 14.74
C ARG A 589 -2.29 -30.19 14.17
N LYS A 590 -1.91 -29.76 12.97
CA LYS A 590 -0.69 -30.20 12.25
C LYS A 590 0.55 -29.36 12.57
N LEU A 591 0.43 -28.27 13.34
CA LEU A 591 1.57 -27.41 13.65
C LEU A 591 2.64 -28.10 14.50
N GLY A 592 2.30 -29.15 15.27
CA GLY A 592 3.24 -29.82 16.19
C GLY A 592 3.38 -29.14 17.56
N LEU A 593 2.38 -28.34 17.93
CA LEU A 593 2.29 -27.70 19.25
C LEU A 593 1.83 -28.69 20.33
N SER A 594 1.97 -28.30 21.59
CA SER A 594 1.43 -29.04 22.73
C SER A 594 -0.08 -29.18 22.63
N GLN A 595 -0.64 -30.19 23.32
CA GLN A 595 -2.08 -30.39 23.37
C GLN A 595 -2.80 -29.15 23.93
N ALA A 596 -2.24 -28.52 24.97
CA ALA A 596 -2.82 -27.32 25.59
C ALA A 596 -2.89 -26.13 24.61
N SER A 597 -1.81 -25.85 23.88
CA SER A 597 -1.78 -24.77 22.86
C SER A 597 -2.70 -25.08 21.68
N THR A 598 -2.73 -26.34 21.24
CA THR A 598 -3.64 -26.78 20.16
C THR A 598 -5.10 -26.60 20.57
N ASP A 599 -5.48 -27.04 21.77
CA ASP A 599 -6.85 -26.89 22.28
C ASP A 599 -7.24 -25.42 22.46
N SER A 600 -6.31 -24.57 22.93
CA SER A 600 -6.53 -23.13 23.02
C SER A 600 -6.82 -22.50 21.65
N MET A 601 -6.03 -22.83 20.61
CA MET A 601 -6.27 -22.32 19.25
C MET A 601 -7.61 -22.79 18.68
N LEU A 602 -7.97 -24.06 18.88
CA LEU A 602 -9.24 -24.61 18.41
C LEU A 602 -10.45 -23.98 19.10
N ASN A 603 -10.35 -23.75 20.41
CA ASN A 603 -11.38 -23.04 21.17
C ASN A 603 -11.54 -21.60 20.66
N ALA A 604 -10.44 -20.92 20.35
CA ALA A 604 -10.46 -19.56 19.81
C ALA A 604 -11.07 -19.48 18.40
N LEU A 605 -10.76 -20.44 17.52
CA LEU A 605 -11.38 -20.55 16.19
C LEU A 605 -12.88 -20.83 16.29
N SER A 606 -13.27 -21.79 17.13
CA SER A 606 -14.69 -22.11 17.37
C SER A 606 -15.45 -20.90 17.93
N TRP A 607 -14.82 -20.17 18.85
CA TRP A 607 -15.37 -18.93 19.38
C TRP A 607 -15.56 -17.89 18.27
N LYS A 608 -14.54 -17.62 17.45
CA LYS A 608 -14.61 -16.61 16.39
C LYS A 608 -15.70 -16.94 15.37
N LYS A 609 -15.83 -18.22 14.98
CA LYS A 609 -16.92 -18.69 14.11
C LYS A 609 -18.29 -18.40 14.71
N ALA A 610 -18.51 -18.72 15.99
CA ALA A 610 -19.78 -18.45 16.66
C ALA A 610 -20.07 -16.95 16.78
N HIS A 611 -19.02 -16.13 17.02
CA HIS A 611 -19.13 -14.68 17.04
C HIS A 611 -19.51 -14.11 15.66
N LEU A 612 -18.82 -14.52 14.59
CA LEU A 612 -19.13 -14.09 13.22
C LEU A 612 -20.56 -14.46 12.79
N LEU A 613 -21.06 -15.63 13.20
CA LEU A 613 -22.43 -16.05 12.91
C LEU A 613 -23.50 -15.36 13.78
N GLY A 614 -23.12 -14.43 14.67
CA GLY A 614 -24.03 -13.75 15.59
C GLY A 614 -24.64 -14.68 16.65
N GLN A 615 -24.01 -15.82 16.93
CA GLN A 615 -24.56 -16.90 17.78
C GLN A 615 -24.17 -16.78 19.27
N ARG A 616 -23.44 -15.73 19.66
CA ARG A 616 -22.97 -15.55 21.04
C ARG A 616 -23.23 -14.16 21.60
N PRO A 617 -24.16 -14.00 22.56
CA PRO A 617 -24.21 -12.83 23.41
C PRO A 617 -23.13 -12.94 24.49
N GLU A 618 -22.14 -12.03 24.48
CA GLU A 618 -21.07 -12.04 25.48
C GLU A 618 -21.11 -10.79 26.37
N THR A 619 -20.48 -10.85 27.54
CA THR A 619 -20.18 -9.62 28.29
C THR A 619 -19.02 -8.90 27.61
N PRO A 620 -18.89 -7.57 27.72
CA PRO A 620 -17.74 -6.84 27.17
C PRO A 620 -16.39 -7.40 27.64
N ARG A 621 -16.34 -7.96 28.87
CA ARG A 621 -15.15 -8.64 29.39
C ARG A 621 -14.88 -9.97 28.68
N GLY A 622 -15.90 -10.81 28.52
CA GLY A 622 -15.77 -12.10 27.83
C GLY A 622 -15.32 -11.93 26.38
N PHE A 623 -15.90 -10.97 25.67
CA PHE A 623 -15.49 -10.66 24.29
C PHE A 623 -14.01 -10.29 24.21
N ARG A 624 -13.50 -9.42 25.09
CA ARG A 624 -12.08 -9.04 25.10
C ARG A 624 -11.15 -10.23 25.34
N GLU A 625 -11.50 -11.09 26.31
CA GLU A 625 -10.70 -12.26 26.65
C GLU A 625 -10.61 -13.23 25.46
N HIS A 626 -11.74 -13.58 24.83
CA HIS A 626 -11.72 -14.49 23.68
C HIS A 626 -11.17 -13.84 22.39
N ASN A 627 -11.37 -12.54 22.17
CA ASN A 627 -10.81 -11.85 21.00
C ASN A 627 -9.29 -11.78 21.08
N PHE A 628 -8.73 -11.65 22.28
CA PHE A 628 -7.29 -11.78 22.52
C PHE A 628 -6.79 -13.21 22.21
N GLU A 629 -7.49 -14.25 22.69
CA GLU A 629 -7.14 -15.65 22.37
C GLU A 629 -7.19 -15.92 20.87
N TYR A 630 -8.20 -15.38 20.18
CA TYR A 630 -8.31 -15.45 18.72
C TYR A 630 -7.17 -14.72 18.02
N ALA A 631 -6.79 -13.52 18.47
CA ALA A 631 -5.65 -12.80 17.90
C ALA A 631 -4.34 -13.61 18.02
N CYS A 632 -4.09 -14.26 19.17
CA CYS A 632 -2.94 -15.16 19.34
C CYS A 632 -3.00 -16.34 18.33
N ALA A 633 -4.17 -16.97 18.18
CA ALA A 633 -4.35 -18.09 17.24
C ALA A 633 -4.19 -17.64 15.78
N ALA A 634 -4.71 -16.46 15.43
CA ALA A 634 -4.65 -15.90 14.10
C ALA A 634 -3.21 -15.56 13.69
N ALA A 635 -2.46 -14.88 14.56
CA ALA A 635 -1.04 -14.59 14.32
C ALA A 635 -0.22 -15.88 14.11
N THR A 636 -0.48 -16.90 14.94
CA THR A 636 0.18 -18.22 14.83
C THR A 636 -0.11 -18.89 13.49
N LEU A 637 -1.38 -18.90 13.05
CA LEU A 637 -1.77 -19.49 11.79
C LEU A 637 -1.22 -18.70 10.60
N LEU A 638 -1.27 -17.38 10.60
CA LEU A 638 -0.73 -16.54 9.52
C LEU A 638 0.77 -16.79 9.34
N LEU A 639 1.56 -16.79 10.43
CA LEU A 639 2.98 -17.14 10.38
C LEU A 639 3.23 -18.55 9.84
N SER A 640 2.31 -19.48 10.09
CA SER A 640 2.43 -20.83 9.57
C SER A 640 2.21 -20.92 8.07
N PHE A 641 1.39 -20.04 7.48
CA PHE A 641 1.14 -19.94 6.04
C PHE A 641 2.28 -19.20 5.31
N CYS A 642 2.79 -18.12 5.89
CA CYS A 642 3.71 -17.20 5.23
C CYS A 642 5.18 -17.69 5.30
N LYS A 643 5.66 -18.36 4.25
CA LYS A 643 7.00 -19.00 4.24
C LYS A 643 8.16 -18.10 3.85
N ASN A 644 7.89 -16.96 3.19
CA ASN A 644 8.92 -16.08 2.62
C ASN A 644 9.20 -14.82 3.46
N ILE A 645 8.81 -14.80 4.73
CA ILE A 645 9.06 -13.66 5.63
C ILE A 645 10.57 -13.44 5.81
N THR A 646 11.03 -12.26 5.39
CA THR A 646 12.42 -11.77 5.50
C THR A 646 12.57 -10.71 6.60
N GLN A 647 11.49 -10.01 6.97
CA GLN A 647 11.52 -9.00 8.03
C GLN A 647 10.35 -9.15 9.00
N VAL A 648 10.61 -8.98 10.29
CA VAL A 648 9.55 -8.89 11.31
C VAL A 648 9.62 -7.57 12.06
N TYR A 649 8.46 -6.96 12.25
CA TYR A 649 8.25 -5.77 13.04
C TYR A 649 7.48 -6.17 14.30
N TRP A 650 8.10 -5.97 15.44
CA TRP A 650 7.72 -6.67 16.66
C TRP A 650 7.44 -5.67 17.77
N GLY A 651 6.19 -5.58 18.19
CA GLY A 651 5.77 -4.87 19.39
C GLY A 651 5.90 -5.76 20.63
N GLN A 652 5.26 -5.37 21.73
CA GLN A 652 5.34 -6.16 22.95
C GLN A 652 4.48 -7.43 22.80
N MET A 653 5.01 -8.56 23.29
CA MET A 653 4.25 -9.81 23.38
C MET A 653 3.78 -10.04 24.82
N GLY A 654 2.47 -9.92 25.02
CA GLY A 654 1.74 -10.39 26.18
C GLY A 654 1.57 -11.91 26.13
N SER A 655 0.81 -12.46 27.06
CA SER A 655 0.69 -13.91 27.31
C SER A 655 -0.02 -14.69 26.19
N CYS A 656 0.63 -14.87 25.03
CA CYS A 656 0.16 -15.68 23.90
C CYS A 656 0.89 -17.02 23.83
N THR A 657 0.50 -17.97 24.70
CA THR A 657 1.19 -19.25 24.87
C THR A 657 1.40 -20.03 23.56
N ALA A 658 0.38 -20.11 22.70
CA ALA A 658 0.48 -20.87 21.45
C ALA A 658 1.45 -20.24 20.44
N LEU A 659 1.46 -18.91 20.34
CA LEU A 659 2.36 -18.18 19.45
C LEU A 659 3.82 -18.29 19.92
N GLU A 660 4.04 -18.13 21.23
CA GLU A 660 5.35 -18.27 21.86
C GLU A 660 5.93 -19.67 21.64
N GLU A 661 5.15 -20.70 21.94
CA GLU A 661 5.55 -22.09 21.73
C GLU A 661 5.87 -22.35 20.25
N TYR A 662 5.06 -21.82 19.33
CA TYR A 662 5.27 -21.97 17.89
C TYR A 662 6.60 -21.35 17.42
N LEU A 663 6.90 -20.13 17.88
CA LEU A 663 8.12 -19.42 17.53
C LEU A 663 9.36 -20.08 18.11
N HIS A 664 9.34 -20.46 19.40
CA HIS A 664 10.44 -21.20 20.02
C HIS A 664 10.70 -22.51 19.31
N LYS A 665 9.69 -23.38 19.16
CA LYS A 665 9.89 -24.66 18.49
C LYS A 665 10.32 -24.51 17.03
N SER A 666 9.91 -23.44 16.35
CA SER A 666 10.37 -23.12 15.00
C SER A 666 11.84 -22.72 14.96
N ASN A 667 12.26 -21.80 15.83
CA ASN A 667 13.64 -21.32 15.97
C ASN A 667 14.62 -22.46 16.29
N TYR A 668 14.22 -23.36 17.19
CA TYR A 668 15.03 -24.49 17.62
C TYR A 668 14.91 -25.72 16.70
N GLY A 669 14.12 -25.63 15.61
CA GLY A 669 13.95 -26.71 14.65
C GLY A 669 13.24 -27.96 15.20
N ILE A 670 12.48 -27.81 16.28
CA ILE A 670 11.71 -28.88 16.93
C ILE A 670 10.47 -29.23 16.10
N LEU A 671 9.87 -28.24 15.44
CA LEU A 671 8.71 -28.47 14.56
C LEU A 671 9.12 -29.26 13.30
N PRO A 672 8.18 -30.01 12.69
CA PRO A 672 8.35 -30.55 11.33
C PRO A 672 8.77 -29.45 10.35
N ALA A 673 9.62 -29.78 9.37
CA ALA A 673 10.23 -28.79 8.48
C ALA A 673 9.19 -27.92 7.75
N GLU A 674 8.09 -28.54 7.32
CA GLU A 674 6.93 -27.92 6.68
C GLU A 674 6.14 -26.98 7.61
N SER A 675 6.20 -27.20 8.92
CA SER A 675 5.48 -26.41 9.94
C SER A 675 6.32 -25.28 10.51
N ARG A 676 7.62 -25.20 10.22
CA ARG A 676 8.48 -24.11 10.70
C ARG A 676 8.12 -22.78 10.03
N ALA A 677 8.07 -21.73 10.83
CA ALA A 677 7.92 -20.35 10.40
C ALA A 677 9.29 -19.65 10.30
N LEU A 678 9.31 -18.49 9.62
CA LEU A 678 10.44 -17.54 9.65
C LEU A 678 11.80 -18.09 9.17
N GLN A 679 11.83 -19.19 8.42
CA GLN A 679 13.09 -19.78 7.95
C GLN A 679 13.85 -18.88 6.97
N GLN A 680 13.17 -17.91 6.35
CA GLN A 680 13.76 -16.88 5.48
C GLN A 680 14.06 -15.56 6.19
N LEU A 681 13.85 -15.48 7.52
CA LEU A 681 13.97 -14.24 8.25
C LEU A 681 15.41 -13.72 8.24
N GLU A 682 15.61 -12.47 7.83
CA GLU A 682 16.90 -11.80 7.80
C GLU A 682 16.99 -10.72 8.89
N MET A 683 15.88 -10.06 9.23
CA MET A 683 15.86 -8.95 10.19
C MET A 683 14.65 -9.00 11.12
N ALA A 684 14.89 -8.79 12.41
CA ALA A 684 13.85 -8.52 13.40
C ALA A 684 14.06 -7.14 14.01
N ARG A 685 13.02 -6.30 13.95
CA ARG A 685 13.00 -4.97 14.53
C ARG A 685 11.94 -4.91 15.62
N ILE A 686 12.38 -4.70 16.86
CA ILE A 686 11.48 -4.44 17.98
C ILE A 686 11.12 -2.95 17.98
N MET A 687 9.83 -2.62 18.04
CA MET A 687 9.29 -1.27 17.91
C MET A 687 8.62 -0.77 19.20
N SER A 688 8.76 0.52 19.47
CA SER A 688 7.94 1.25 20.45
C SER A 688 6.75 1.91 19.74
N VAL A 689 5.53 1.40 19.98
CA VAL A 689 4.30 1.92 19.37
C VAL A 689 3.30 2.27 20.47
N THR A 690 3.39 3.49 20.98
CA THR A 690 2.57 3.99 22.09
C THR A 690 1.08 4.07 21.76
N ASN A 691 0.25 3.70 22.75
CA ASN A 691 -1.16 4.08 22.88
C ASN A 691 -1.32 5.62 22.82
N GLY A 692 -2.48 6.07 22.34
CA GLY A 692 -2.83 7.47 22.03
C GLY A 692 -2.79 8.50 23.18
N LEU A 693 -1.98 8.33 24.21
CA LEU A 693 -1.76 9.35 25.26
C LEU A 693 -0.35 9.98 25.24
N TYR A 694 0.65 9.33 24.63
CA TYR A 694 1.96 9.94 24.38
C TYR A 694 2.53 9.41 23.07
N ARG A 695 2.22 10.04 21.92
CA ARG A 695 2.77 9.70 20.59
C ARG A 695 4.26 10.07 20.46
N ASP A 696 5.03 9.84 21.50
CA ASP A 696 6.40 10.29 21.60
C ASP A 696 7.34 9.11 21.45
N THR A 697 8.01 9.01 20.29
CA THR A 697 9.06 7.99 20.05
C THR A 697 10.25 8.10 21.00
N ARG A 698 10.28 9.14 21.85
CA ARG A 698 11.27 9.32 22.92
C ARG A 698 10.83 8.72 24.26
N THR A 699 9.58 8.25 24.41
CA THR A 699 9.15 7.51 25.61
C THR A 699 9.60 6.06 25.56
N TYR A 700 10.27 5.63 26.63
CA TYR A 700 10.75 4.26 26.79
C TYR A 700 9.57 3.30 27.07
N ARG A 701 9.65 2.08 26.54
CA ARG A 701 8.77 0.95 26.90
C ARG A 701 9.56 -0.13 27.63
N ARG A 702 8.86 -0.88 28.48
CA ARG A 702 9.30 -2.20 28.96
C ARG A 702 9.35 -3.17 27.77
N SER A 703 10.48 -3.82 27.55
CA SER A 703 10.66 -4.85 26.52
C SER A 703 11.40 -6.03 27.10
N GLU A 704 11.01 -7.23 26.68
CA GLU A 704 11.64 -8.48 27.04
C GLU A 704 12.66 -8.88 25.98
N CYS A 705 13.62 -8.00 25.67
CA CYS A 705 14.42 -8.08 24.45
C CYS A 705 15.21 -9.40 24.29
N LEU A 706 15.68 -10.01 25.38
CA LEU A 706 16.36 -11.31 25.34
C LEU A 706 15.38 -12.45 25.02
N ARG A 707 14.19 -12.42 25.62
CA ARG A 707 13.10 -13.34 25.28
C ARG A 707 12.64 -13.15 23.84
N GLU A 708 12.53 -11.92 23.36
CA GLU A 708 12.19 -11.63 21.97
C GLU A 708 13.25 -12.14 21.00
N LEU A 709 14.54 -11.99 21.33
CA LEU A 709 15.63 -12.55 20.54
C LEU A 709 15.61 -14.09 20.52
N SER A 710 15.17 -14.75 21.60
CA SER A 710 15.05 -16.22 21.68
C SER A 710 14.09 -16.82 20.63
N TYR A 711 13.24 -16.01 20.02
CA TYR A 711 12.36 -16.43 18.92
C TYR A 711 13.06 -16.50 17.55
N PHE A 712 14.25 -15.91 17.41
CA PHE A 712 14.87 -15.72 16.09
C PHE A 712 16.34 -16.11 16.00
N HIS A 713 17.08 -16.08 17.12
CA HIS A 713 18.54 -16.12 17.10
C HIS A 713 19.17 -17.36 16.45
N ARG A 714 18.46 -18.49 16.32
CA ARG A 714 18.96 -19.74 15.69
C ARG A 714 18.45 -19.94 14.27
N LEU A 715 17.58 -19.07 13.77
CA LEU A 715 17.05 -19.17 12.41
C LEU A 715 18.18 -19.08 11.37
N PRO A 716 18.12 -19.88 10.29
CA PRO A 716 19.28 -20.08 9.41
C PRO A 716 19.73 -18.81 8.67
N ARG A 717 18.81 -17.89 8.36
CA ARG A 717 19.09 -16.65 7.63
C ARG A 717 19.09 -15.39 8.50
N PHE A 718 18.81 -15.52 9.80
CA PHE A 718 18.68 -14.37 10.69
C PHE A 718 20.01 -13.63 10.81
N ALA A 719 20.02 -12.35 10.43
CA ALA A 719 21.24 -11.58 10.24
C ALA A 719 21.31 -10.32 11.10
N ASN A 720 20.18 -9.68 11.36
CA ASN A 720 20.11 -8.36 11.98
C ASN A 720 19.04 -8.28 13.07
N PHE A 721 19.42 -7.78 14.25
CA PHE A 721 18.51 -7.50 15.36
C PHE A 721 18.52 -6.02 15.69
N VAL A 722 17.34 -5.38 15.65
CA VAL A 722 17.19 -3.94 15.85
C VAL A 722 16.27 -3.64 17.03
N LEU A 723 16.76 -2.83 17.96
CA LEU A 723 16.10 -2.34 19.16
C LEU A 723 16.14 -0.80 19.15
N ASP A 724 15.02 -0.13 19.38
CA ASP A 724 14.94 1.34 19.40
C ASP A 724 13.97 1.84 20.50
N ALA A 725 14.43 2.78 21.34
CA ALA A 725 13.66 3.43 22.42
C ALA A 725 13.20 2.50 23.57
N PHE A 726 14.09 1.66 24.10
CA PHE A 726 13.79 0.68 25.16
C PHE A 726 14.52 0.96 26.48
N GLY A 727 13.83 0.85 27.61
CA GLY A 727 14.38 1.13 28.95
C GLY A 727 14.36 -0.11 29.85
N ASP A 728 15.33 -0.22 30.75
CA ASP A 728 15.39 -1.30 31.73
C ASP A 728 14.55 -0.97 32.96
N TYR A 729 13.33 -1.48 32.98
CA TYR A 729 12.57 -1.66 34.20
C TYR A 729 11.85 -3.00 34.06
N GLN A 730 12.41 -4.02 34.70
CA GLN A 730 11.89 -5.39 34.77
C GLN A 730 11.98 -6.20 33.46
N MET A 731 13.18 -6.27 32.84
CA MET A 731 13.48 -7.28 31.82
C MET A 731 13.55 -8.69 32.48
N HIS A 732 12.76 -9.64 32.00
CA HIS A 732 12.81 -11.07 32.31
C HIS A 732 14.06 -11.73 31.70
N HIS A 733 14.58 -12.67 32.48
CA HIS A 733 15.87 -13.35 32.31
C HIS A 733 15.80 -14.56 31.37
N GLU A 734 15.24 -14.43 30.16
CA GLU A 734 15.47 -15.49 29.17
C GLU A 734 16.96 -15.47 28.80
N ILE A 735 17.72 -16.38 29.39
CA ILE A 735 19.15 -16.51 29.17
C ILE A 735 19.35 -17.58 28.09
N PHE A 736 20.21 -17.29 27.12
CA PHE A 736 20.75 -18.30 26.21
C PHE A 736 22.28 -18.34 26.36
N ALA A 737 22.87 -19.49 26.07
CA ALA A 737 24.32 -19.65 26.19
C ALA A 737 25.06 -18.72 25.19
N PRO A 738 26.24 -18.16 25.56
CA PRO A 738 27.06 -17.41 24.60
C PRO A 738 27.39 -18.24 23.36
N LYS A 739 27.50 -17.59 22.20
CA LYS A 739 27.85 -18.23 20.92
C LYS A 739 26.87 -19.34 20.50
N SER A 740 25.58 -19.22 20.86
CA SER A 740 24.53 -20.19 20.54
C SER A 740 23.70 -19.82 19.30
N SER A 741 23.81 -18.59 18.80
CA SER A 741 23.03 -18.13 17.64
C SER A 741 23.53 -18.67 16.30
N SER A 742 22.69 -18.50 15.27
CA SER A 742 22.98 -18.81 13.88
C SER A 742 24.26 -18.12 13.37
N PRO A 743 25.07 -18.77 12.50
CA PRO A 743 26.23 -18.14 11.87
C PRO A 743 25.91 -16.91 11.01
N SER A 744 24.66 -16.76 10.59
CA SER A 744 24.18 -15.62 9.82
C SER A 744 24.00 -14.36 10.68
N PHE A 745 23.81 -14.50 12.00
CA PHE A 745 23.54 -13.39 12.91
C PHE A 745 24.82 -12.59 13.13
N LYS A 746 24.85 -11.37 12.57
CA LYS A 746 26.09 -10.59 12.43
C LYS A 746 25.96 -9.13 12.82
N ARG A 747 24.73 -8.62 12.98
CA ARG A 747 24.49 -7.19 13.22
C ARG A 747 23.51 -6.98 14.35
N ILE A 748 23.84 -6.07 15.25
CA ILE A 748 22.97 -5.63 16.34
C ILE A 748 22.91 -4.11 16.32
N GLN A 749 21.71 -3.56 16.37
CA GLN A 749 21.49 -2.12 16.47
C GLN A 749 20.59 -1.82 17.67
N MET A 750 21.11 -1.11 18.65
CA MET A 750 20.42 -0.67 19.85
C MET A 750 20.47 0.85 19.88
N ARG A 751 19.36 1.51 19.57
CA ARG A 751 19.28 2.97 19.54
C ARG A 751 18.40 3.47 20.66
N ARG A 752 18.77 4.61 21.24
CA ARG A 752 17.97 5.27 22.29
C ARG A 752 17.62 4.30 23.43
N THR A 753 18.61 3.53 23.88
CA THR A 753 18.39 2.48 24.88
C THR A 753 18.83 2.90 26.28
N GLY A 754 18.06 2.46 27.26
CA GLY A 754 18.38 2.44 28.68
C GLY A 754 18.52 1.01 29.22
N ALA A 755 18.95 0.05 28.40
CA ALA A 755 19.28 -1.31 28.85
C ALA A 755 20.55 -1.33 29.71
N THR A 756 20.63 -2.25 30.69
CA THR A 756 21.83 -2.47 31.51
C THR A 756 22.98 -3.12 30.73
N GLY A 757 24.21 -2.97 31.24
CA GLY A 757 25.41 -3.55 30.65
C GLY A 757 25.40 -5.07 30.61
N SER A 758 24.69 -5.73 31.54
CA SER A 758 24.48 -7.18 31.58
C SER A 758 23.67 -7.67 30.38
N VAL A 759 22.54 -7.02 30.08
CA VAL A 759 21.69 -7.31 28.91
C VAL A 759 22.45 -7.04 27.62
N ILE A 760 23.07 -5.87 27.49
CA ILE A 760 23.88 -5.50 26.32
C ILE A 760 25.02 -6.51 26.12
N GLY A 761 25.70 -6.89 27.21
CA GLY A 761 26.79 -7.85 27.20
C GLY A 761 26.34 -9.24 26.74
N MET A 762 25.14 -9.68 27.12
CA MET A 762 24.56 -10.93 26.61
C MET A 762 24.22 -10.85 25.13
N LEU A 763 23.59 -9.76 24.67
CA LEU A 763 23.28 -9.55 23.26
C LEU A 763 24.53 -9.58 22.38
N ILE A 764 25.64 -8.96 22.82
CA ILE A 764 26.93 -8.98 22.11
C ILE A 764 27.53 -10.39 22.02
N ARG A 765 27.26 -11.24 23.02
CA ARG A 765 27.82 -12.58 23.15
C ARG A 765 26.93 -13.68 22.55
N ALA A 766 25.67 -13.38 22.22
CA ALA A 766 24.77 -14.29 21.52
C ALA A 766 25.34 -14.82 20.19
N PRO A 767 25.80 -13.93 19.27
CA PRO A 767 26.22 -14.33 17.94
C PRO A 767 27.55 -15.06 17.95
N LEU A 768 27.70 -16.01 17.03
CA LEU A 768 28.98 -16.69 16.78
C LEU A 768 30.07 -15.72 16.28
N ASN A 769 29.70 -14.80 15.38
CA ASN A 769 30.62 -13.88 14.71
C ASN A 769 29.95 -12.52 14.50
N LEU A 770 29.89 -11.68 15.53
CA LEU A 770 29.34 -10.32 15.41
C LEU A 770 30.28 -9.47 14.54
N GLU A 771 29.75 -8.85 13.48
CA GLU A 771 30.50 -7.99 12.55
C GLU A 771 30.17 -6.50 12.74
N GLU A 772 28.96 -6.16 13.19
CA GLU A 772 28.50 -4.78 13.37
C GLU A 772 27.71 -4.60 14.67
N LEU A 773 28.08 -3.61 15.47
CA LEU A 773 27.32 -3.17 16.64
C LEU A 773 27.10 -1.66 16.58
N VAL A 774 25.84 -1.26 16.67
CA VAL A 774 25.43 0.13 16.92
C VAL A 774 24.76 0.17 18.28
N LEU A 775 25.24 1.03 19.18
CA LEU A 775 24.73 1.23 20.53
C LEU A 775 24.65 2.73 20.82
N SER A 776 23.46 3.27 21.06
CA SER A 776 23.29 4.65 21.52
C SER A 776 22.35 4.75 22.72
N THR A 777 22.76 5.55 23.72
CA THR A 777 21.93 5.89 24.89
C THR A 777 21.16 7.19 24.68
N GLY A 778 19.94 7.32 25.22
CA GLY A 778 19.13 8.55 25.13
C GLY A 778 17.61 8.31 25.03
N GLY A 779 16.79 9.22 25.59
CA GLY A 779 15.31 9.17 25.63
C GLY A 779 14.69 9.99 26.79
N LEU A 780 13.37 10.27 26.75
CA LEU A 780 12.68 11.24 27.63
C LEU A 780 12.72 10.91 29.14
N TRP A 781 12.78 9.64 29.55
CA TRP A 781 12.77 9.27 30.98
C TRP A 781 14.11 9.40 31.70
N LEU A 782 15.22 9.67 30.99
CA LEU A 782 16.50 9.96 31.65
C LEU A 782 16.48 11.31 32.42
N HIS A 783 15.35 12.02 32.40
CA HIS A 783 15.11 13.26 33.13
C HIS A 783 14.96 13.05 34.66
N GLU A 784 14.71 11.83 35.14
CA GLU A 784 14.51 11.53 36.57
C GLU A 784 15.72 10.92 37.29
N GLY A 785 16.84 10.75 36.59
CA GLY A 785 18.17 10.74 37.23
C GLY A 785 18.55 9.52 38.08
N ASP A 786 18.33 8.27 37.65
CA ASP A 786 18.70 7.14 38.52
C ASP A 786 19.24 5.83 37.92
N ILE A 787 19.72 5.75 36.67
CA ILE A 787 20.31 4.47 36.21
C ILE A 787 21.61 4.67 35.42
N SER A 788 22.70 4.12 35.95
CA SER A 788 24.00 3.94 35.30
C SER A 788 23.89 2.86 34.22
N LEU A 789 23.92 3.25 32.94
CA LEU A 789 23.43 2.41 31.86
C LEU A 789 24.43 1.39 31.26
N ALA A 790 25.73 1.46 31.51
CA ALA A 790 26.64 0.39 31.07
C ALA A 790 27.91 0.36 31.92
N SER A 791 28.25 -0.81 32.48
CA SER A 791 29.63 -1.06 32.87
C SER A 791 30.49 -1.02 31.60
N LEU A 792 31.25 0.06 31.37
CA LEU A 792 32.16 0.17 30.22
C LEU A 792 33.14 -1.02 30.18
N LYS A 793 33.56 -1.47 31.37
CA LYS A 793 34.37 -2.67 31.56
C LYS A 793 33.63 -3.93 31.09
N GLY A 794 32.42 -4.17 31.58
CA GLY A 794 31.59 -5.33 31.19
C GLY A 794 31.25 -5.36 29.69
N LEU A 795 30.99 -4.18 29.11
CA LEU A 795 30.78 -3.99 27.68
C LEU A 795 32.01 -4.40 26.86
N HIS A 796 33.20 -3.91 27.24
CA HIS A 796 34.44 -4.27 26.54
C HIS A 796 34.80 -5.74 26.69
N LYS A 797 34.62 -6.34 27.87
CA LYS A 797 34.80 -7.77 28.08
C LYS A 797 33.95 -8.60 27.12
N SER A 798 32.71 -8.17 26.88
CA SER A 798 31.81 -8.81 25.93
C SER A 798 32.28 -8.62 24.49
N LEU A 799 32.72 -7.41 24.11
CA LEU A 799 33.27 -7.11 22.79
C LEU A 799 34.56 -7.88 22.48
N LEU A 800 35.40 -8.16 23.48
CA LEU A 800 36.62 -8.95 23.31
C LEU A 800 36.35 -10.35 22.76
N MET A 801 35.18 -10.92 23.04
CA MET A 801 34.79 -12.21 22.47
C MET A 801 34.52 -12.16 20.96
N GLN A 802 34.33 -10.95 20.40
CA GLN A 802 34.06 -10.67 18.99
C GLN A 802 35.23 -9.95 18.30
N LYS A 803 36.38 -9.82 18.96
CA LYS A 803 37.52 -9.01 18.45
C LYS A 803 38.06 -9.44 17.07
N ASP A 804 37.92 -10.72 16.75
CA ASP A 804 38.42 -11.32 15.51
C ASP A 804 37.41 -11.21 14.36
N THR A 805 36.20 -10.70 14.62
CA THR A 805 35.10 -10.63 13.64
C THR A 805 34.51 -9.24 13.49
N LEU A 806 34.53 -8.41 14.54
CA LEU A 806 33.94 -7.09 14.57
C LEU A 806 34.62 -6.14 13.57
N LYS A 807 33.84 -5.55 12.67
CA LYS A 807 34.29 -4.65 11.59
C LYS A 807 33.83 -3.21 11.78
N VAL A 808 32.64 -3.03 12.35
CA VAL A 808 31.99 -1.74 12.57
C VAL A 808 31.52 -1.67 14.01
N LEU A 809 31.92 -0.61 14.71
CA LEU A 809 31.51 -0.35 16.09
C LEU A 809 31.09 1.11 16.22
N ASP A 810 29.83 1.34 16.60
CA ASP A 810 29.27 2.67 16.86
C ASP A 810 28.71 2.69 18.29
N ILE A 811 29.37 3.39 19.21
CA ILE A 811 29.01 3.47 20.64
C ILE A 811 28.86 4.93 21.06
N ASP A 812 27.62 5.40 21.16
CA ASP A 812 27.29 6.69 21.76
C ASP A 812 26.68 6.52 23.15
N VAL A 813 27.50 6.63 24.19
CA VAL A 813 27.12 6.41 25.60
C VAL A 813 27.27 7.66 26.47
N GLY A 814 27.35 8.84 25.86
CA GLY A 814 27.67 10.10 26.56
C GLY A 814 26.74 10.47 27.73
N ALA A 815 25.46 10.08 27.68
CA ALA A 815 24.49 10.32 28.76
C ALA A 815 24.54 9.30 29.93
N GLY A 816 25.28 8.19 29.77
CA GLY A 816 25.25 7.03 30.67
C GLY A 816 26.52 6.78 31.49
N ILE A 817 27.59 7.56 31.29
CA ILE A 817 28.87 7.39 32.03
C ILE A 817 28.79 8.13 33.37
N TRP A 818 28.40 7.43 34.44
CA TRP A 818 28.32 7.97 35.80
C TRP A 818 29.44 7.42 36.70
N PRO A 819 30.31 8.26 37.30
CA PRO A 819 31.16 7.81 38.40
C PRO A 819 30.31 7.61 39.65
N ARG A 820 30.37 6.42 40.27
CA ARG A 820 29.73 6.18 41.58
C ARG A 820 30.24 7.24 42.56
N ALA A 821 29.32 7.95 43.20
CA ALA A 821 29.69 8.89 44.24
C ALA A 821 30.22 8.11 45.45
N ARG A 822 31.47 8.41 45.85
CA ARG A 822 32.16 8.01 47.09
C ARG A 822 32.93 6.68 47.07
N GLY A 823 34.20 6.76 46.68
CA GLY A 823 35.28 6.04 47.38
C GLY A 823 35.46 4.54 47.13
N GLU A 824 34.66 3.91 46.28
CA GLU A 824 34.79 2.50 45.90
C GLU A 824 35.25 2.40 44.43
N GLY A 825 36.13 1.45 44.13
CA GLY A 825 37.04 1.42 42.95
C GLY A 825 36.38 1.21 41.58
N GLU A 826 37.10 0.51 40.68
CA GLU A 826 36.73 0.17 39.29
C GLU A 826 35.49 -0.76 39.15
N ILE A 827 34.51 -0.62 40.06
CA ILE A 827 33.38 -1.54 40.24
C ILE A 827 32.17 -0.87 39.57
N GLY A 828 31.73 -1.42 38.44
CA GLY A 828 30.40 -1.12 37.92
C GLY A 828 29.34 -1.77 38.82
N TRP A 829 28.08 -1.33 38.75
CA TRP A 829 26.98 -1.93 39.54
C TRP A 829 26.85 -3.47 39.40
N GLU A 830 27.40 -4.05 38.33
CA GLU A 830 27.47 -5.51 38.05
C GLU A 830 28.61 -6.25 38.78
N ASP A 831 29.63 -5.55 39.26
CA ASP A 831 30.80 -6.14 39.93
C ASP A 831 30.60 -6.24 41.47
N ASP A 832 29.45 -5.79 41.99
CA ASP A 832 29.11 -5.65 43.41
C ASP A 832 28.16 -6.75 43.93
N ALA A 833 28.27 -7.96 43.36
CA ALA A 833 27.42 -9.11 43.69
C ALA A 833 27.59 -9.64 45.13
N ASP A 834 28.63 -9.21 45.85
CA ASP A 834 28.95 -9.66 47.22
C ASP A 834 28.63 -8.60 48.31
N GLY A 835 28.01 -7.47 47.93
CA GLY A 835 27.64 -6.38 48.86
C GLY A 835 26.28 -6.58 49.53
N PRO A 836 26.08 -6.15 50.79
CA PRO A 836 24.81 -6.34 51.52
C PRO A 836 23.59 -5.62 50.92
N GLU A 837 23.79 -4.74 49.94
CA GLU A 837 22.71 -4.08 49.16
C GLU A 837 22.41 -4.79 47.82
N GLY A 838 23.29 -5.69 47.35
CA GLY A 838 23.09 -6.47 46.12
C GLY A 838 22.00 -7.55 46.25
N ASP A 839 21.77 -8.03 47.46
CA ASP A 839 20.82 -9.11 47.75
C ASP A 839 19.35 -8.67 47.84
N GLU A 840 19.05 -7.41 48.22
CA GLU A 840 17.67 -7.00 48.53
C GLU A 840 16.93 -6.29 47.39
N GLU A 841 17.62 -5.64 46.45
CA GLU A 841 16.97 -4.87 45.36
C GLU A 841 17.12 -5.52 43.98
N TRP A 842 18.16 -6.34 43.75
CA TRP A 842 18.48 -6.96 42.45
C TRP A 842 18.86 -8.45 42.50
N GLY A 843 18.70 -9.12 43.65
CA GLY A 843 18.86 -10.58 43.83
C GLY A 843 17.93 -11.47 42.97
N TRP A 844 17.20 -10.88 42.03
CA TRP A 844 16.34 -11.54 41.05
C TRP A 844 17.07 -11.94 39.75
N VAL A 845 18.28 -11.41 39.48
CA VAL A 845 19.09 -11.70 38.27
C VAL A 845 19.89 -13.01 38.38
N LEU A 846 20.03 -13.53 39.60
CA LEU A 846 20.73 -14.77 39.93
C LEU A 846 19.71 -15.90 40.14
N GLU A 847 19.01 -16.30 39.07
CA GLU A 847 18.34 -17.62 39.11
C GLU A 847 19.42 -18.69 39.31
N ASP A 848 19.18 -19.63 40.22
CA ASP A 848 20.10 -20.73 40.50
C ASP A 848 20.42 -21.44 39.17
N HIS A 849 21.71 -21.50 38.79
CA HIS A 849 22.15 -22.12 37.53
C HIS A 849 21.60 -23.55 37.34
N ALA A 850 21.18 -24.20 38.43
CA ALA A 850 20.51 -25.50 38.42
C ALA A 850 19.08 -25.49 37.84
N GLU A 851 18.33 -24.39 37.94
CA GLU A 851 16.98 -24.23 37.38
C GLU A 851 17.04 -23.85 35.90
N LEU A 852 17.95 -22.95 35.52
CA LEU A 852 18.20 -22.58 34.11
C LEU A 852 18.60 -23.80 33.25
N ARG A 853 19.44 -24.70 33.79
CA ARG A 853 19.84 -25.94 33.09
C ARG A 853 18.74 -26.99 33.00
N GLN A 854 17.60 -26.79 33.64
CA GLN A 854 16.41 -27.63 33.44
C GLN A 854 15.55 -27.14 32.27
N ASN A 855 15.78 -25.92 31.77
CA ASN A 855 15.15 -25.43 30.55
C ASN A 855 15.75 -26.12 29.32
N GLU A 856 14.90 -26.81 28.54
CA GLU A 856 15.32 -27.58 27.37
C GLU A 856 15.96 -26.71 26.28
N TYR A 857 15.48 -25.48 26.09
CA TYR A 857 16.02 -24.54 25.11
C TYR A 857 17.42 -24.06 25.49
N PHE A 858 17.62 -23.72 26.77
CA PHE A 858 18.93 -23.36 27.29
C PHE A 858 19.94 -24.50 27.12
N ALA A 859 19.55 -25.74 27.43
CA ALA A 859 20.40 -26.91 27.24
C ALA A 859 20.78 -27.12 25.76
N MET A 860 19.85 -26.84 24.83
CA MET A 860 20.13 -26.88 23.38
C MET A 860 21.08 -25.76 22.94
N ASP A 861 21.10 -24.61 23.62
CA ASP A 861 22.03 -23.52 23.35
C ASP A 861 23.42 -23.81 23.91
N GLU A 862 23.51 -24.31 25.14
CA GLU A 862 24.76 -24.73 25.79
C GLU A 862 25.47 -25.83 24.98
N ALA A 863 24.72 -26.65 24.24
CA ALA A 863 25.26 -27.66 23.33
C ALA A 863 25.92 -27.08 22.07
N LEU A 864 25.56 -25.86 21.63
CA LEU A 864 26.16 -25.19 20.47
C LEU A 864 27.35 -24.32 20.84
N GLY A 865 27.20 -23.56 21.91
CA GLY A 865 28.17 -22.59 22.39
C GLY A 865 28.09 -22.50 23.91
N GLY A 866 29.17 -22.05 24.53
CA GLY A 866 29.25 -21.98 25.98
C GLY A 866 30.31 -21.00 26.45
N GLY A 867 30.30 -20.74 27.74
CA GLY A 867 31.17 -19.78 28.39
C GLY A 867 30.46 -19.13 29.56
N PRO A 868 31.12 -18.16 30.21
CA PRO A 868 30.51 -17.44 31.32
C PRO A 868 29.24 -16.73 30.87
N ILE A 869 28.16 -16.84 31.65
CA ILE A 869 26.84 -16.30 31.33
C ILE A 869 26.85 -14.80 31.58
N TYR A 870 27.54 -14.33 32.61
CA TYR A 870 27.56 -12.92 32.98
C TYR A 870 28.87 -12.23 32.56
N SER A 871 28.80 -10.92 32.35
CA SER A 871 29.95 -10.07 31.98
C SER A 871 31.05 -10.04 33.04
N HIS A 872 30.67 -10.06 34.33
CA HIS A 872 31.60 -10.02 35.47
C HIS A 872 32.44 -11.30 35.60
N GLU A 873 31.91 -12.45 35.16
CA GLU A 873 32.62 -13.74 35.17
C GLU A 873 33.74 -13.81 34.12
N LEU A 874 33.76 -12.90 33.14
CA LEU A 874 34.83 -12.81 32.15
C LEU A 874 36.10 -12.20 32.78
N PRO A 875 37.30 -12.76 32.48
CA PRO A 875 38.53 -12.32 33.12
C PRO A 875 38.96 -10.90 32.69
N ASP A 876 39.56 -10.17 33.62
CA ASP A 876 40.23 -8.90 33.32
C ASP A 876 41.55 -9.18 32.59
N THR A 877 41.60 -8.83 31.29
CA THR A 877 42.79 -9.04 30.45
C THR A 877 43.67 -7.80 30.29
N ARG A 878 43.22 -6.64 30.79
CA ARG A 878 43.90 -5.34 30.68
C ARG A 878 43.41 -4.38 31.78
N PRO A 879 44.17 -3.32 32.12
CA PRO A 879 43.68 -2.24 32.98
C PRO A 879 42.51 -1.49 32.34
N TYR A 880 41.46 -1.20 33.11
CA TYR A 880 40.28 -0.46 32.64
C TYR A 880 40.13 0.92 33.28
N GLY A 881 40.43 1.07 34.58
CA GLY A 881 40.06 2.30 35.30
C GLY A 881 38.56 2.55 35.21
N TYR A 882 38.19 3.80 34.91
CA TYR A 882 36.81 4.20 34.60
C TYR A 882 36.52 4.29 33.09
N THR A 883 37.28 3.56 32.27
CA THR A 883 37.22 3.62 30.79
C THR A 883 36.71 2.30 30.20
N ILE A 884 36.41 2.30 28.90
CA ILE A 884 36.08 1.10 28.12
C ILE A 884 37.32 0.24 27.81
N GLY A 885 38.53 0.67 28.17
CA GLY A 885 39.77 -0.07 27.87
C GLY A 885 40.29 0.17 26.44
N SER A 886 41.05 -0.80 25.91
CA SER A 886 41.79 -0.68 24.64
C SER A 886 41.20 -1.56 23.54
N PHE A 887 41.00 -1.04 22.32
CA PHE A 887 40.62 -1.80 21.12
C PHE A 887 41.82 -2.10 20.20
N HIS A 888 43.06 -1.92 20.67
CA HIS A 888 44.26 -2.06 19.83
C HIS A 888 44.37 -3.43 19.12
N ASP A 889 43.91 -4.50 19.76
CA ASP A 889 43.93 -5.87 19.26
C ASP A 889 42.73 -6.26 18.37
N PHE A 890 41.83 -5.32 18.06
CA PHE A 890 40.67 -5.55 17.19
C PHE A 890 41.06 -5.36 15.71
N HIS A 891 41.89 -6.27 15.19
CA HIS A 891 42.52 -6.12 13.87
C HIS A 891 41.54 -6.09 12.68
N LYS A 892 40.28 -6.53 12.86
CA LYS A 892 39.23 -6.45 11.83
C LYS A 892 38.39 -5.18 11.90
N LEU A 893 38.49 -4.41 12.98
CA LEU A 893 37.73 -3.20 13.19
C LEU A 893 38.26 -2.10 12.28
N THR A 894 37.44 -1.69 11.31
CA THR A 894 37.78 -0.68 10.30
C THR A 894 37.01 0.62 10.51
N HIS A 895 35.85 0.55 11.16
CA HIS A 895 35.00 1.71 11.43
C HIS A 895 34.71 1.80 12.94
N LEU A 896 35.11 2.90 13.56
CA LEU A 896 34.87 3.16 14.97
C LEU A 896 34.24 4.54 15.15
N SER A 897 33.00 4.58 15.61
CA SER A 897 32.36 5.79 16.15
C SER A 897 32.20 5.59 17.65
N ILE A 898 32.69 6.52 18.47
CA ILE A 898 32.62 6.35 19.92
C ILE A 898 32.61 7.67 20.68
N THR A 899 31.83 7.75 21.75
CA THR A 899 31.93 8.86 22.71
C THR A 899 33.34 8.93 23.27
N LEU A 900 34.06 10.04 23.05
CA LEU A 900 35.48 10.16 23.44
C LEU A 900 35.72 9.89 24.93
N ARG A 901 34.75 10.29 25.78
CA ARG A 901 34.77 10.06 27.22
C ARG A 901 34.79 8.59 27.63
N ALA A 902 34.32 7.67 26.77
CA ALA A 902 34.43 6.24 27.05
C ALA A 902 35.91 5.80 27.16
N PHE A 903 36.83 6.44 26.43
CA PHE A 903 38.27 6.17 26.56
C PHE A 903 38.96 6.98 27.66
N MET A 904 38.44 8.17 27.96
CA MET A 904 39.12 9.12 28.86
C MET A 904 38.65 9.03 30.32
N GLY A 905 37.46 8.44 30.56
CA GLY A 905 36.81 8.37 31.87
C GLY A 905 35.92 9.58 32.18
N PRO A 906 35.13 9.52 33.27
CA PRO A 906 34.21 10.59 33.65
C PRO A 906 34.90 11.81 34.28
N GLY A 907 34.33 12.99 34.09
CA GLY A 907 34.58 14.18 34.92
C GLY A 907 33.56 14.32 36.06
N LEU A 908 33.73 15.31 36.96
CA LEU A 908 32.72 15.61 38.00
C LEU A 908 31.33 15.88 37.38
N THR A 909 30.32 15.26 37.99
CA THR A 909 29.07 14.71 37.42
C THR A 909 28.10 15.61 36.66
N PHE A 910 28.38 16.88 36.38
CA PHE A 910 27.40 17.76 35.72
C PHE A 910 27.99 18.75 34.72
N PHE A 911 29.33 18.80 34.59
CA PHE A 911 30.01 19.84 33.83
C PHE A 911 30.89 19.24 32.73
N PRO A 912 30.65 19.55 31.43
CA PRO A 912 31.52 19.14 30.34
C PRO A 912 32.97 19.66 30.52
N ASN A 913 33.15 20.70 31.32
CA ASN A 913 34.44 21.37 31.58
C ASN A 913 35.18 20.80 32.81
N ALA A 914 34.67 19.76 33.47
CA ALA A 914 35.36 19.18 34.61
C ALA A 914 36.63 18.44 34.16
N ASN A 915 37.74 18.64 34.90
CA ASN A 915 38.96 17.86 34.73
C ASN A 915 38.67 16.37 34.96
N LEU A 916 39.47 15.50 34.34
CA LEU A 916 39.40 14.06 34.59
C LEU A 916 39.65 13.81 36.08
N THR A 917 38.75 13.06 36.72
CA THR A 917 38.89 12.74 38.15
C THR A 917 39.95 11.68 38.39
N VAL A 918 40.19 10.82 37.40
CA VAL A 918 41.22 9.77 37.38
C VAL A 918 41.86 9.73 36.00
N LYS A 919 43.18 9.57 35.94
CA LYS A 919 43.90 9.48 34.66
C LYS A 919 43.55 8.20 33.91
N PRO A 920 43.31 8.26 32.59
CA PRO A 920 43.06 7.06 31.80
C PRO A 920 44.32 6.18 31.79
N PRO A 921 44.16 4.84 31.81
CA PRO A 921 45.29 3.91 31.85
C PRO A 921 46.16 3.92 30.58
N PHE A 922 45.64 4.44 29.48
CA PHE A 922 46.28 4.47 28.17
C PHE A 922 46.12 5.83 27.49
N ARG A 923 47.05 6.17 26.59
CA ARG A 923 46.89 7.32 25.70
C ARG A 923 45.88 7.01 24.60
N LEU A 924 45.25 8.04 24.03
CA LEU A 924 44.19 7.85 23.03
C LEU A 924 44.67 7.07 21.79
N PHE A 925 45.85 7.36 21.26
CA PHE A 925 46.36 6.61 20.10
C PHE A 925 46.77 5.16 20.44
N GLU A 926 46.98 4.81 21.70
CA GLU A 926 47.35 3.44 22.13
C GLU A 926 46.13 2.51 22.22
N VAL A 927 44.93 3.07 22.37
CA VAL A 927 43.68 2.31 22.49
C VAL A 927 42.98 2.07 21.16
N LEU A 928 43.38 2.76 20.10
CA LEU A 928 42.75 2.65 18.79
C LEU A 928 43.28 1.45 17.99
N PRO A 929 42.43 0.75 17.21
CA PRO A 929 42.86 -0.30 16.30
C PRO A 929 43.78 0.26 15.20
N PRO A 930 44.86 -0.45 14.83
CA PRO A 930 45.81 0.04 13.82
C PRO A 930 45.26 0.06 12.38
N ASN A 931 44.20 -0.72 12.10
CA ASN A 931 43.63 -0.89 10.76
C ASN A 931 42.39 -0.01 10.49
N LEU A 932 42.14 1.01 11.32
CA LEU A 932 40.99 1.90 11.13
C LEU A 932 41.04 2.60 9.77
N GLU A 933 39.89 2.64 9.10
CA GLU A 933 39.64 3.40 7.88
C GLU A 933 38.78 4.65 8.18
N TYR A 934 37.91 4.55 9.19
CA TYR A 934 37.02 5.62 9.64
C TYR A 934 37.03 5.72 11.18
N LEU A 935 37.13 6.95 11.70
CA LEU A 935 37.05 7.25 13.13
C LEU A 935 36.12 8.45 13.38
N CYS A 936 35.16 8.31 14.28
CA CYS A 936 34.33 9.40 14.76
C CYS A 936 34.37 9.49 16.28
N PHE A 937 34.60 10.70 16.80
CA PHE A 937 34.47 10.98 18.22
C PHE A 937 33.20 11.78 18.52
N TYR A 938 32.27 11.19 19.28
CA TYR A 938 31.14 11.95 19.82
C TYR A 938 31.55 12.72 21.08
N ASP A 939 30.90 13.86 21.30
CA ASP A 939 31.00 14.67 22.52
C ASP A 939 32.40 15.20 22.85
N TYR A 940 33.24 15.42 21.83
CA TYR A 940 34.48 16.18 21.98
C TYR A 940 34.26 17.67 21.69
N ASP A 941 34.60 18.51 22.66
CA ASP A 941 34.62 19.97 22.53
C ASP A 941 36.04 20.49 22.71
N LYS A 942 36.65 20.91 21.61
CA LYS A 942 38.01 21.48 21.60
C LYS A 942 38.09 22.74 22.45
N GLY A 943 39.07 22.79 23.36
CA GLY A 943 39.31 23.93 24.24
C GLY A 943 38.51 23.91 25.54
N ILE A 944 37.69 22.88 25.78
CA ILE A 944 36.91 22.73 27.02
C ILE A 944 37.70 22.03 28.13
N ASN A 945 38.49 21.02 27.80
CA ASN A 945 39.31 20.28 28.77
C ASN A 945 40.72 20.07 28.20
N ALA A 946 41.70 20.73 28.81
CA ALA A 946 43.08 20.74 28.32
C ALA A 946 43.74 19.34 28.32
N GLU A 947 43.37 18.45 29.25
CA GLU A 947 43.91 17.09 29.31
C GLU A 947 43.38 16.22 28.16
N ILE A 948 42.08 16.35 27.83
CA ILE A 948 41.48 15.69 26.67
C ILE A 948 42.04 16.28 25.36
N ASP A 949 42.20 17.61 25.29
CA ASP A 949 42.80 18.29 24.13
C ASP A 949 44.24 17.81 23.87
N ASP A 950 45.02 17.57 24.93
CA ASP A 950 46.37 17.02 24.82
C ASP A 950 46.35 15.62 24.20
N HIS A 951 45.43 14.75 24.62
CA HIS A 951 45.27 13.40 24.03
C HIS A 951 44.85 13.46 22.55
N VAL A 952 43.90 14.33 22.19
CA VAL A 952 43.43 14.49 20.80
C VAL A 952 44.50 15.11 19.91
N ARG A 953 45.29 16.06 20.44
CA ARG A 953 46.43 16.65 19.76
C ARG A 953 47.52 15.61 19.49
N GLU A 954 47.93 14.83 20.49
CA GLU A 954 48.92 13.75 20.31
C GLU A 954 48.47 12.74 19.25
N PHE A 955 47.19 12.36 19.26
CA PHE A 955 46.62 11.51 18.21
C PHE A 955 46.73 12.18 16.83
N THR A 956 46.31 13.45 16.71
CA THR A 956 46.28 14.17 15.43
C THR A 956 47.68 14.36 14.84
N GLU A 957 48.70 14.57 15.68
CA GLU A 957 50.11 14.67 15.26
C GLU A 957 50.66 13.33 14.74
N LYS A 958 50.22 12.20 15.31
CA LYS A 958 50.74 10.86 15.00
C LYS A 958 49.89 10.06 14.02
N LYS A 959 48.67 10.49 13.69
CA LYS A 959 47.70 9.65 12.97
C LYS A 959 48.19 9.17 11.60
N GLY A 960 48.91 10.01 10.87
CA GLY A 960 49.45 9.67 9.55
C GLY A 960 50.57 8.61 9.58
N GLU A 961 51.26 8.45 10.72
CA GLU A 961 52.27 7.41 10.92
C GLU A 961 51.64 6.13 11.46
N LEU A 962 50.79 6.25 12.48
CA LEU A 962 50.28 5.10 13.24
C LEU A 962 49.05 4.43 12.62
N PHE A 963 48.27 5.15 11.80
CA PHE A 963 47.04 4.65 11.19
C PHE A 963 47.05 4.92 9.68
N PRO A 964 47.89 4.22 8.90
CA PRO A 964 48.08 4.49 7.46
C PRO A 964 46.83 4.25 6.61
N SER A 965 45.86 3.48 7.12
CA SER A 965 44.59 3.19 6.44
C SER A 965 43.50 4.23 6.73
N LEU A 966 43.70 5.13 7.70
CA LEU A 966 42.67 6.05 8.18
C LEU A 966 42.42 7.15 7.15
N ARG A 967 41.21 7.14 6.57
CA ARG A 967 40.81 8.07 5.51
C ARG A 967 40.01 9.24 6.02
N GLU A 968 39.22 8.99 7.06
CA GLU A 968 38.26 9.95 7.58
C GLU A 968 38.30 10.00 9.10
N VAL A 969 38.34 11.23 9.63
CA VAL A 969 38.27 11.51 11.06
C VAL A 969 37.22 12.60 11.28
N VAL A 970 36.16 12.23 11.98
CA VAL A 970 35.01 13.09 12.29
C VAL A 970 34.99 13.39 13.79
N GLY A 971 34.51 14.55 14.19
CA GLY A 971 34.38 14.88 15.63
C GLY A 971 35.61 15.47 16.30
N VAL A 972 36.68 15.79 15.54
CA VAL A 972 37.90 16.45 16.07
C VAL A 972 37.93 17.95 15.75
N ASP A 973 37.71 18.31 14.49
CA ASP A 973 37.69 19.70 14.02
C ASP A 973 36.29 20.30 13.99
N GLU A 974 35.27 19.43 14.04
CA GLU A 974 33.87 19.78 14.13
C GLU A 974 33.24 19.05 15.31
N LYS A 975 32.29 19.70 16.00
CA LYS A 975 31.60 19.09 17.13
C LYS A 975 30.56 18.11 16.63
N MET A 976 30.73 16.84 16.98
CA MET A 976 29.68 15.83 16.84
C MET A 976 28.88 15.74 18.13
N PRO A 977 27.60 16.14 18.15
CA PRO A 977 26.78 16.00 19.36
C PRO A 977 26.59 14.51 19.67
N ALA A 978 26.72 14.16 20.95
CA ALA A 978 26.21 12.89 21.46
C ALA A 978 24.71 13.01 21.71
N GLY A 979 23.99 11.87 21.75
CA GLY A 979 22.57 11.80 22.08
C GLY A 979 22.22 12.51 23.39
N GLY A 980 23.16 12.56 24.35
CA GLY A 980 22.99 13.29 25.61
C GLY A 980 23.13 14.82 25.51
N THR A 981 23.92 15.36 24.58
CA THR A 981 24.19 16.81 24.48
C THR A 981 23.09 17.59 23.73
N LEU A 982 22.24 16.89 22.96
CA LEU A 982 21.08 17.46 22.28
C LEU A 982 19.98 17.97 23.24
N TYR A 983 20.05 17.67 24.55
CA TYR A 983 19.02 18.05 25.53
C TYR A 983 19.27 19.36 26.28
N LYS A 984 20.50 19.91 26.29
CA LYS A 984 20.78 21.18 27.02
C LYS A 984 20.25 22.45 26.31
N ASP A 985 20.01 22.37 24.99
CA ASP A 985 19.62 23.52 24.16
C ASP A 985 18.12 23.56 23.81
N VAL A 986 17.31 22.67 24.36
CA VAL A 986 15.94 22.45 23.89
C VAL A 986 14.98 22.54 25.08
N GLY A 987 14.42 23.73 25.30
CA GLY A 987 13.17 23.84 26.03
C GLY A 987 12.14 22.89 25.40
N TYR A 988 11.39 22.16 26.25
CA TYR A 988 10.32 21.24 25.87
C TYR A 988 9.58 21.71 24.60
N GLY A 989 9.96 21.22 23.41
CA GLY A 989 9.26 21.53 22.17
C GLY A 989 10.05 21.85 20.89
N ASN A 990 11.38 21.69 20.77
CA ASN A 990 12.08 22.00 19.50
C ASN A 990 12.83 20.84 18.81
N ASN A 991 12.46 20.62 17.54
CA ASN A 991 12.77 19.52 16.62
C ASN A 991 14.24 19.37 16.14
N LYS A 992 15.28 19.56 16.97
CA LYS A 992 16.67 19.41 16.49
C LYS A 992 17.22 17.98 16.48
N GLU A 993 16.69 17.06 17.29
CA GLU A 993 17.06 15.63 17.23
C GLU A 993 16.62 14.95 15.92
N SER A 994 15.62 15.52 15.24
CA SER A 994 15.00 14.98 14.02
C SER A 994 15.91 14.91 12.79
N ARG A 995 17.16 15.38 12.84
CA ARG A 995 18.08 15.36 11.69
C ARG A 995 19.18 14.31 11.77
N LEU A 996 19.51 13.82 12.96
CA LEU A 996 20.65 12.89 13.16
C LEU A 996 20.21 11.44 13.34
N PHE A 997 19.01 11.21 13.89
CA PHE A 997 18.54 9.87 14.25
C PHE A 997 17.05 9.69 13.94
N GLN A 998 16.64 9.91 12.68
CA GLN A 998 15.28 9.52 12.28
C GLN A 998 15.15 7.99 12.31
N PRO A 999 14.22 7.41 13.09
CA PRO A 999 13.71 6.10 12.73
C PRO A 999 13.11 6.21 11.33
N VAL A 1000 13.27 5.15 10.55
CA VAL A 1000 12.49 4.97 9.31
C VAL A 1000 11.02 4.95 9.77
N ASP A 1001 10.30 6.01 9.42
CA ASP A 1001 8.97 6.44 9.87
C ASP A 1001 8.00 5.26 10.15
N PRO A 1002 7.46 5.05 11.36
CA PRO A 1002 6.63 3.87 11.66
C PRO A 1002 5.24 3.88 10.98
N GLU A 1003 4.83 4.94 10.29
CA GLU A 1003 3.60 4.96 9.48
C GLU A 1003 3.87 4.48 8.04
N PHE A 1004 4.19 3.19 7.88
CA PHE A 1004 4.17 2.51 6.58
C PHE A 1004 2.81 1.89 6.30
N GLY A 1005 2.39 1.87 5.03
CA GLY A 1005 1.15 1.24 4.56
C GLY A 1005 1.14 -0.27 4.81
N TRP A 1006 0.67 -0.65 6.00
CA TRP A 1006 0.32 -2.02 6.33
C TRP A 1006 -1.02 -2.34 5.71
N ALA A 1007 -1.12 -3.46 5.02
CA ALA A 1007 -2.39 -3.90 4.50
C ALA A 1007 -3.26 -4.40 5.67
N VAL A 1008 -4.43 -3.79 5.82
CA VAL A 1008 -5.59 -4.37 6.50
C VAL A 1008 -6.45 -4.93 5.39
N ALA A 1009 -6.70 -6.24 5.39
CA ALA A 1009 -7.66 -6.83 4.46
C ALA A 1009 -9.03 -6.19 4.73
N ILE A 1010 -9.56 -5.45 3.75
CA ILE A 1010 -10.94 -4.96 3.78
C ILE A 1010 -11.84 -6.09 3.31
#